data_AF-A0A7M5UYH7-F1
#
_entry.id   AF-A0A7M5UYH7-F1
#
_cell.length_a   1.000
_cell.length_b   1.000
_cell.length_c   1.000
_cell.angle_alpha   90.00
_cell.angle_beta   90.00
_cell.angle_gamma   90.00
#
_symmetry.space_group_name_H-M   'P 1'
#
loop_
_entity.id
_entity.type
_entity.pdbx_description
1 polymer ?
#
loop_
_entity_poly.entity_id
_entity_poly.type
_entity_poly.pdbx_seq_one_letter_code
_entity_poly.pdbx_strand_id
1 'polypeptide(L)'
;VHLHLVILARQICEGIYDANVEETDHDKKEVENENKTGASETPHYDSTVKKLMSNTIPYNIPPNVVRLSDQMVVPEQERLVFESKESVCSLCQGQLSESMYPQGCNSINGNGILITNTNPFIKIDIKIRKCRQSSCKAVHAPYLYEKGLFNVSNKVVVGLDILLEWREFFKDGMPVSNFIRCKLKALEKKTEKEHCLTSEEIEYLVKTLYNGFYAFEALTERNLDESICGICGIVGIVYYGDGNEKNCCTNKEINCSAKKETLLSSNKEETRLSSTKEDNELSSNKKETGQSSNKEETQLRNDNEVNLEETLLSMKDRLVRKMLFPNAAEENRFEIDLDNIPPIIPPKQRSHQFSTEMSKKSEYLKKSDVIEGDAMKLSRLITDEKLSIEDFDSMDVKELKRIASKCDIKQSGKSRALLKVVLQQLYASILVGRSACHQFVKSAGHTGGFYHFVCPHGTTVCSKLMILTESVRDAADLWLSLKYPPVMFICDTPCTFVQHVNKRKPDLAKKYWDDFDGCFEKPTLDKDPNSEMDVPNIVPIEFRDVAPIPMNPKNSNVHPITYKERRYVAGDRFHTGTNPHKSPLCEYHNVNLAQQGNTLKTSYQESMNNKKNKLRNRTSCTQGFLHHFYYNYLMNFYENEEIVSKQRRNLENMVSNTGKIVKRDEYSRFVVAE
;
A
#
# COMPACT_ATOMS: atom_id res chain seq x y z
N VAL A 1 33.75 20.29 2.14
CA VAL A 1 32.58 21.21 2.06
C VAL A 1 31.25 20.46 2.00
N HIS A 2 31.01 19.55 1.04
CA HIS A 2 29.76 18.77 0.94
C HIS A 2 29.44 17.91 2.19
N LEU A 3 30.41 17.19 2.76
CA LEU A 3 30.20 16.40 3.99
C LEU A 3 29.84 17.28 5.19
N HIS A 4 30.46 18.46 5.28
CA HIS A 4 30.19 19.45 6.32
C HIS A 4 28.77 20.03 6.22
N LEU A 5 28.23 20.16 5.00
CA LEU A 5 26.88 20.65 4.75
C LEU A 5 25.81 19.62 5.09
N VAL A 6 26.06 18.34 4.79
CA VAL A 6 25.18 17.24 5.20
C VAL A 6 25.13 17.15 6.73
N ILE A 7 26.28 17.28 7.40
CA ILE A 7 26.35 17.31 8.86
C ILE A 7 25.65 18.54 9.43
N LEU A 8 25.87 19.74 8.87
CA LEU A 8 25.25 20.97 9.35
C LEU A 8 23.73 20.97 9.11
N ALA A 9 23.27 20.48 7.96
CA ALA A 9 21.85 20.32 7.66
C ALA A 9 21.21 19.32 8.63
N ARG A 10 21.88 18.18 8.89
CA ARG A 10 21.43 17.18 9.87
C ARG A 10 21.35 17.76 11.30
N GLN A 11 22.33 18.53 11.72
CA GLN A 11 22.34 19.21 13.03
C GLN A 11 21.24 20.29 13.14
N ILE A 12 21.00 21.07 12.08
CA ILE A 12 19.91 22.06 12.04
C ILE A 12 18.55 21.36 12.05
N CYS A 13 18.41 20.25 11.30
CA CYS A 13 17.22 19.43 11.26
C CYS A 13 16.89 18.80 12.63
N GLU A 14 17.90 18.29 13.34
CA GLU A 14 17.76 17.73 14.69
C GLU A 14 17.40 18.84 15.72
N GLY A 15 18.05 20.01 15.65
CA GLY A 15 17.77 21.13 16.56
C GLY A 15 16.40 21.83 16.37
N ILE A 16 15.82 21.79 15.17
CA ILE A 16 14.46 22.31 14.90
C ILE A 16 13.38 21.31 15.38
N TYR A 17 13.70 20.01 15.42
CA TYR A 17 12.76 18.98 15.84
C TYR A 17 12.50 19.03 17.35
N ASP A 18 13.55 19.23 18.15
CA ASP A 18 13.43 19.34 19.62
C ASP A 18 12.69 20.61 20.07
N ALA A 19 12.60 21.63 19.22
CA ALA A 19 11.93 22.90 19.51
C ALA A 19 10.43 22.95 19.14
N ASN A 20 9.89 21.96 18.42
CA ASN A 20 8.50 21.98 17.89
C ASN A 20 7.59 20.91 18.53
N VAL A 21 7.88 20.45 19.74
CA VAL A 21 7.02 19.51 20.50
C VAL A 21 5.97 20.22 21.36
N GLU A 22 5.94 21.56 21.40
CA GLU A 22 4.93 22.34 22.12
C GLU A 22 4.18 23.30 21.17
N GLU A 23 2.87 23.06 20.99
CA GLU A 23 1.81 23.99 20.55
C GLU A 23 1.89 24.55 19.09
N THR A 24 0.82 24.85 18.34
CA THR A 24 -0.62 25.10 18.61
C THR A 24 -1.51 24.66 17.42
N ASP A 25 -2.73 24.32 17.79
CA ASP A 25 -3.93 24.20 16.95
C ASP A 25 -4.51 25.63 16.75
N HIS A 26 -4.38 26.24 15.56
CA HIS A 26 -5.14 27.43 15.12
C HIS A 26 -4.76 27.81 13.67
N ASP A 27 -5.65 27.64 12.69
CA ASP A 27 -6.55 28.71 12.24
C ASP A 27 -7.30 28.33 10.96
N LYS A 28 -8.63 28.44 11.03
CA LYS A 28 -9.56 28.45 9.90
C LYS A 28 -9.77 29.91 9.50
N LYS A 29 -9.44 30.28 8.26
CA LYS A 29 -10.13 31.35 7.52
C LYS A 29 -10.24 30.96 6.05
N GLU A 30 -11.41 30.45 5.68
CA GLU A 30 -11.88 30.43 4.31
C GLU A 30 -12.17 31.87 3.90
N VAL A 31 -11.49 32.36 2.87
CA VAL A 31 -11.88 33.59 2.17
C VAL A 31 -12.71 33.14 0.98
N GLU A 32 -14.03 33.38 1.07
CA GLU A 32 -14.93 33.34 -0.07
C GLU A 32 -14.45 34.33 -1.12
N ASN A 33 -14.24 33.88 -2.35
CA ASN A 33 -14.14 34.77 -3.50
C ASN A 33 -15.00 34.24 -4.63
N GLU A 34 -15.82 35.15 -5.15
CA GLU A 34 -16.99 34.93 -5.97
C GLU A 34 -16.70 34.31 -7.34
N ASN A 35 -17.67 33.51 -7.76
CA ASN A 35 -17.78 32.84 -9.05
C ASN A 35 -17.52 33.77 -10.25
N LYS A 36 -16.63 33.31 -11.16
CA LYS A 36 -16.79 33.54 -12.59
C LYS A 36 -16.83 32.20 -13.31
N THR A 37 -18.02 31.85 -13.76
CA THR A 37 -18.34 30.79 -14.70
C THR A 37 -17.68 31.07 -16.06
N GLY A 38 -16.79 30.18 -16.47
CA GLY A 38 -16.18 30.16 -17.80
C GLY A 38 -15.94 28.71 -18.22
N ALA A 39 -16.46 28.33 -19.39
CA ALA A 39 -16.48 26.98 -19.92
C ALA A 39 -15.08 26.32 -20.01
N SER A 40 -15.07 24.99 -19.84
CA SER A 40 -13.92 24.08 -19.73
C SER A 40 -12.78 24.29 -20.75
N GLU A 41 -11.61 24.69 -20.25
CA GLU A 41 -10.31 24.62 -20.94
C GLU A 41 -9.53 23.31 -20.63
N THR A 42 -10.24 22.21 -20.34
CA THR A 42 -9.67 20.94 -19.85
C THR A 42 -8.67 20.20 -20.78
N PRO A 43 -8.75 20.21 -22.14
CA PRO A 43 -7.95 19.30 -22.99
C PRO A 43 -6.42 19.55 -22.96
N HIS A 44 -6.00 20.78 -22.65
CA HIS A 44 -4.58 21.15 -22.63
C HIS A 44 -3.84 20.57 -21.41
N TYR A 45 -4.50 20.51 -20.26
CA TYR A 45 -3.91 20.03 -19.00
C TYR A 45 -3.55 18.55 -19.10
N ASP A 46 -4.48 17.73 -19.58
CA ASP A 46 -4.28 16.29 -19.74
C ASP A 46 -3.12 15.95 -20.67
N SER A 47 -3.08 16.59 -21.83
CA SER A 47 -2.01 16.36 -22.80
C SER A 47 -0.65 16.81 -22.26
N THR A 48 -0.60 17.91 -21.49
CA THR A 48 0.63 18.38 -20.85
C THR A 48 1.12 17.40 -19.78
N VAL A 49 0.23 16.90 -18.92
CA VAL A 49 0.56 15.93 -17.88
C VAL A 49 1.04 14.62 -18.50
N LYS A 50 0.32 14.12 -19.50
CA LYS A 50 0.70 12.90 -20.24
C LYS A 50 2.08 13.03 -20.88
N LYS A 51 2.42 14.19 -21.44
CA LYS A 51 3.76 14.47 -21.97
C LYS A 51 4.81 14.48 -20.88
N LEU A 52 4.55 15.09 -19.73
CA LEU A 52 5.53 15.08 -18.64
C LEU A 52 5.72 13.67 -18.06
N MET A 53 4.64 12.90 -17.90
CA MET A 53 4.69 11.51 -17.43
C MET A 53 5.40 10.55 -18.39
N SER A 54 5.55 10.89 -19.68
CA SER A 54 6.41 10.12 -20.58
C SER A 54 7.90 10.31 -20.33
N ASN A 55 8.28 11.34 -19.57
CA ASN A 55 9.67 11.60 -19.22
C ASN A 55 9.99 10.86 -17.91
N THR A 56 10.51 9.64 -18.02
CA THR A 56 10.89 8.84 -16.85
C THR A 56 12.26 9.27 -16.31
N ILE A 57 12.48 9.02 -15.02
CA ILE A 57 13.77 9.22 -14.34
C ILE A 57 14.21 7.87 -13.78
N PRO A 58 15.42 7.38 -14.11
CA PRO A 58 15.89 6.12 -13.53
C PRO A 58 16.08 6.29 -12.02
N TYR A 59 15.71 5.27 -11.24
CA TYR A 59 15.90 5.31 -9.79
C TYR A 59 17.37 5.47 -9.38
N ASN A 60 18.25 4.68 -10.01
CA ASN A 60 19.69 4.78 -9.86
C ASN A 60 20.24 5.78 -10.89
N ILE A 61 20.19 7.08 -10.55
CA ILE A 61 20.71 8.15 -11.40
C ILE A 61 22.25 8.05 -11.47
N PRO A 62 22.87 8.00 -12.66
CA PRO A 62 24.32 7.88 -12.79
C PRO A 62 25.07 9.03 -12.11
N PRO A 63 26.16 8.77 -11.35
CA PRO A 63 26.91 9.81 -10.64
C PRO A 63 27.44 10.93 -11.55
N ASN A 64 27.75 10.61 -12.81
CA ASN A 64 28.18 11.61 -13.78
C ASN A 64 27.05 12.59 -14.15
N VAL A 65 25.79 12.17 -14.14
CA VAL A 65 24.63 13.04 -14.37
C VAL A 65 24.38 13.92 -13.14
N VAL A 66 24.44 13.33 -11.94
CA VAL A 66 24.22 14.05 -10.67
C VAL A 66 25.21 15.20 -10.49
N ARG A 67 26.48 15.02 -10.89
CA ARG A 67 27.54 16.04 -10.74
C ARG A 67 27.42 17.22 -11.72
N LEU A 68 26.56 17.15 -12.74
CA LEU A 68 26.46 18.21 -13.75
C LEU A 68 25.85 19.51 -13.19
N SER A 69 24.96 19.42 -12.20
CA SER A 69 24.38 20.60 -11.54
C SER A 69 25.46 21.44 -10.85
N ASP A 70 26.42 20.80 -10.18
CA ASP A 70 27.53 21.47 -9.51
C ASP A 70 28.54 22.09 -10.50
N GLN A 71 28.68 21.50 -11.67
CA GLN A 71 29.61 21.96 -12.72
C GLN A 71 29.05 23.08 -13.59
N MET A 72 27.81 23.50 -13.35
CA MET A 72 27.20 24.58 -14.12
C MET A 72 27.91 25.91 -13.90
N VAL A 73 28.41 26.46 -15.01
CA VAL A 73 28.94 27.83 -15.07
C VAL A 73 27.78 28.79 -15.31
N VAL A 74 27.57 29.72 -14.39
CA VAL A 74 26.60 30.81 -14.53
C VAL A 74 27.35 32.02 -15.10
N PRO A 75 26.97 32.53 -16.28
CA PRO A 75 27.58 33.75 -16.82
C PRO A 75 27.31 34.96 -15.93
N GLU A 76 28.31 35.81 -15.70
CA GLU A 76 28.15 37.01 -14.85
C GLU A 76 27.18 38.06 -15.42
N GLN A 77 27.01 38.08 -16.75
CA GLN A 77 26.27 39.13 -17.47
C GLN A 77 25.07 38.61 -18.28
N GLU A 78 24.96 37.29 -18.47
CA GLU A 78 23.86 36.67 -19.22
C GLU A 78 23.00 35.79 -18.32
N ARG A 79 21.68 35.90 -18.48
CA ARG A 79 20.76 34.99 -17.80
C ARG A 79 20.79 33.62 -18.47
N LEU A 80 20.88 32.58 -17.65
CA LEU A 80 20.72 31.21 -18.14
C LEU A 80 19.32 31.01 -18.70
N VAL A 81 19.25 30.53 -19.94
CA VAL A 81 18.01 30.20 -20.63
C VAL A 81 17.87 28.69 -20.76
N PHE A 82 16.75 28.14 -20.28
CA PHE A 82 16.36 26.75 -20.50
C PHE A 82 15.16 26.70 -21.43
N GLU A 83 15.29 25.98 -22.54
CA GLU A 83 14.21 25.83 -23.51
C GLU A 83 14.02 24.40 -24.00
N SER A 84 12.81 24.09 -24.47
CA SER A 84 12.55 22.82 -25.12
C SER A 84 13.29 22.72 -26.46
N LYS A 85 14.04 21.63 -26.64
CA LYS A 85 14.75 21.30 -27.89
C LYS A 85 13.84 20.69 -28.96
N GLU A 86 12.62 20.30 -28.60
CA GLU A 86 11.71 19.60 -29.51
C GLU A 86 11.11 20.57 -30.55
N SER A 87 11.00 20.13 -31.81
CA SER A 87 10.32 20.85 -32.90
C SER A 87 8.92 20.29 -33.21
N VAL A 88 8.68 19.04 -32.79
CA VAL A 88 7.41 18.31 -32.96
C VAL A 88 6.93 17.75 -31.63
N CYS A 89 5.61 17.65 -31.47
CA CYS A 89 4.97 17.15 -30.26
C CYS A 89 5.16 15.63 -30.14
N SER A 90 5.80 15.14 -29.08
CA SER A 90 5.99 13.70 -28.89
C SER A 90 4.70 12.89 -28.63
N LEU A 91 3.54 13.53 -28.42
CA LEU A 91 2.26 12.84 -28.22
C LEU A 91 1.48 12.64 -29.53
N CYS A 92 1.43 13.67 -30.38
CA CYS A 92 0.60 13.66 -31.59
C CYS A 92 1.37 13.96 -32.89
N GLN A 93 2.69 14.11 -32.81
CA GLN A 93 3.59 14.47 -33.92
C GLN A 93 3.29 15.82 -34.60
N GLY A 94 2.40 16.64 -34.03
CA GLY A 94 2.07 17.97 -34.54
C GLY A 94 3.18 18.99 -34.31
N GLN A 95 3.25 20.01 -35.16
CA GLN A 95 4.27 21.06 -35.06
C GLN A 95 4.12 21.87 -33.76
N LEU A 96 5.25 22.21 -33.13
CA LEU A 96 5.28 23.05 -31.94
C LEU A 96 5.30 24.55 -32.29
N SER A 97 4.85 25.39 -31.36
CA SER A 97 5.02 26.84 -31.43
C SER A 97 6.49 27.23 -31.41
N GLU A 98 6.76 28.49 -31.74
CA GLU A 98 8.05 29.08 -31.39
C GLU A 98 8.24 29.09 -29.86
N SER A 99 9.51 29.18 -29.44
CA SER A 99 9.91 29.22 -28.04
C SER A 99 9.30 30.47 -27.39
N MET A 100 8.54 30.27 -26.31
CA MET A 100 7.81 31.35 -25.64
C MET A 100 7.94 31.27 -24.12
N TYR A 101 7.81 32.40 -23.44
CA TYR A 101 7.71 32.41 -21.99
C TYR A 101 6.35 31.86 -21.54
N PRO A 102 6.30 31.02 -20.48
CA PRO A 102 5.04 30.55 -19.93
C PRO A 102 4.19 31.71 -19.42
N GLN A 103 2.89 31.73 -19.80
CA GLN A 103 1.94 32.72 -19.32
C GLN A 103 1.70 32.55 -17.82
N GLY A 104 1.69 33.65 -17.05
CA GLY A 104 1.50 33.59 -15.60
C GLY A 104 2.71 33.07 -14.82
N CYS A 105 3.93 33.26 -15.35
CA CYS A 105 5.19 33.01 -14.64
C CYS A 105 5.42 34.01 -13.49
N ASN A 106 4.48 34.08 -12.54
CA ASN A 106 4.68 34.75 -11.27
C ASN A 106 5.45 33.78 -10.38
N SER A 107 6.74 33.65 -10.62
CA SER A 107 7.72 33.26 -9.62
C SER A 107 8.09 34.48 -8.78
N ILE A 108 9.11 34.33 -7.93
CA ILE A 108 9.72 35.42 -7.19
C ILE A 108 10.25 36.48 -8.19
N ASN A 109 9.65 37.67 -8.17
CA ASN A 109 9.99 38.79 -9.06
C ASN A 109 9.86 38.49 -10.57
N GLY A 110 8.98 37.56 -10.97
CA GLY A 110 8.64 37.29 -12.38
C GLY A 110 9.67 36.49 -13.19
N ASN A 111 10.74 35.97 -12.57
CA ASN A 111 11.77 35.14 -13.25
C ASN A 111 11.90 33.75 -12.61
N GLY A 112 12.17 32.71 -13.39
CA GLY A 112 12.44 31.38 -12.83
C GLY A 112 13.66 31.41 -11.90
N ILE A 113 13.76 30.43 -10.99
CA ILE A 113 14.90 30.32 -10.07
C ILE A 113 15.62 28.98 -10.25
N LEU A 114 16.94 29.04 -10.35
CA LEU A 114 17.83 27.88 -10.26
C LEU A 114 18.31 27.70 -8.81
N ILE A 115 18.19 26.47 -8.30
CA ILE A 115 18.66 26.07 -6.98
C ILE A 115 19.61 24.89 -7.15
N THR A 116 20.91 25.16 -7.00
CA THR A 116 21.97 24.16 -6.95
C THR A 116 22.84 24.39 -5.71
N ASN A 117 23.69 23.43 -5.36
CA ASN A 117 24.60 23.58 -4.23
C ASN A 117 25.68 24.66 -4.45
N THR A 118 26.06 24.89 -5.71
CA THR A 118 27.08 25.86 -6.13
C THR A 118 26.50 27.22 -6.49
N ASN A 119 25.34 27.24 -7.15
CA ASN A 119 24.67 28.45 -7.63
C ASN A 119 23.26 28.55 -7.03
N PRO A 120 23.12 28.97 -5.75
CA PRO A 120 21.83 29.14 -5.11
C PRO A 120 21.10 30.40 -5.59
N PHE A 121 19.79 30.28 -5.80
CA PHE A 121 18.85 31.38 -6.07
C PHE A 121 19.13 32.24 -7.32
N ILE A 122 19.77 31.65 -8.33
CA ILE A 122 20.05 32.36 -9.59
C ILE A 122 18.77 32.55 -10.39
N LYS A 123 18.55 33.78 -10.89
CA LYS A 123 17.43 34.09 -11.79
C LYS A 123 17.69 33.49 -13.18
N ILE A 124 16.71 32.79 -13.70
CA ILE A 124 16.78 32.07 -14.98
C ILE A 124 15.54 32.34 -15.84
N ASP A 125 15.72 32.16 -17.14
CA ASP A 125 14.64 32.21 -18.12
C ASP A 125 14.26 30.78 -18.52
N ILE A 126 12.97 30.46 -18.42
CA ILE A 126 12.44 29.16 -18.86
C ILE A 126 11.48 29.41 -20.01
N LYS A 127 11.79 28.83 -21.17
CA LYS A 127 10.94 28.92 -22.36
C LYS A 127 10.32 27.56 -22.66
N ILE A 128 9.04 27.60 -22.99
CA ILE A 128 8.23 26.44 -23.34
C ILE A 128 7.83 26.50 -24.81
N ARG A 129 7.37 25.38 -25.35
CA ARG A 129 6.69 25.34 -26.64
C ARG A 129 5.30 24.72 -26.46
N LYS A 130 4.31 25.16 -27.22
CA LYS A 130 2.95 24.61 -27.20
C LYS A 130 2.67 23.85 -28.49
N CYS A 131 2.02 22.70 -28.41
CA CYS A 131 1.56 22.00 -29.61
C CYS A 131 0.51 22.83 -30.33
N ARG A 132 0.67 23.03 -31.65
CA ARG A 132 -0.28 23.80 -32.47
C ARG A 132 -1.56 23.01 -32.79
N GLN A 133 -1.55 21.69 -32.59
CA GLN A 133 -2.73 20.86 -32.83
C GLN A 133 -3.83 21.20 -31.81
N SER A 134 -5.00 21.60 -32.31
CA SER A 134 -6.13 22.05 -31.50
C SER A 134 -6.64 21.00 -30.51
N SER A 135 -6.54 19.71 -30.86
CA SER A 135 -6.92 18.58 -30.03
C SER A 135 -5.89 18.18 -28.97
N CYS A 136 -4.62 18.61 -29.09
CA CYS A 136 -3.56 18.25 -28.16
C CYS A 136 -3.19 19.44 -27.26
N LYS A 137 -2.74 20.55 -27.86
CA LYS A 137 -2.29 21.76 -27.15
C LYS A 137 -1.25 21.52 -26.03
N ALA A 138 -0.61 20.35 -25.94
CA ALA A 138 0.34 20.04 -24.87
C ALA A 138 1.45 21.09 -24.74
N VAL A 139 1.84 21.40 -23.50
CA VAL A 139 3.02 22.21 -23.21
C VAL A 139 4.25 21.33 -23.11
N HIS A 140 5.26 21.67 -23.91
CA HIS A 140 6.57 21.06 -23.94
C HIS A 140 7.54 21.94 -23.15
N ALA A 141 7.68 21.58 -21.87
CA ALA A 141 8.67 22.16 -20.97
C ALA A 141 10.07 21.58 -21.23
N PRO A 142 11.15 22.30 -20.89
CA PRO A 142 12.49 21.75 -20.98
C PRO A 142 12.65 20.56 -20.03
N TYR A 143 13.08 19.42 -20.59
CA TYR A 143 13.52 18.25 -19.84
C TYR A 143 15.01 18.38 -19.55
N LEU A 144 15.37 18.50 -18.27
CA LEU A 144 16.71 18.92 -17.84
C LEU A 144 17.53 17.81 -17.16
N TYR A 145 17.07 16.56 -17.25
CA TYR A 145 17.75 15.40 -16.66
C TYR A 145 19.21 15.28 -17.09
N GLU A 146 19.48 15.44 -18.40
CA GLU A 146 20.85 15.39 -18.96
C GLU A 146 21.78 16.49 -18.44
N LYS A 147 21.24 17.51 -17.77
CA LYS A 147 22.01 18.59 -17.14
C LYS A 147 22.16 18.41 -15.63
N GLY A 148 21.70 17.29 -15.07
CA GLY A 148 21.70 17.08 -13.62
C GLY A 148 20.61 17.88 -12.91
N LEU A 149 19.56 18.32 -13.60
CA LEU A 149 18.54 19.21 -13.06
C LEU A 149 17.12 18.65 -13.22
N PHE A 150 16.20 19.15 -12.40
CA PHE A 150 14.78 18.85 -12.46
C PHE A 150 13.96 20.14 -12.52
N ASN A 151 13.02 20.21 -13.46
CA ASN A 151 12.14 21.36 -13.67
C ASN A 151 10.86 21.21 -12.86
N VAL A 152 10.64 22.10 -11.90
CA VAL A 152 9.46 22.19 -11.04
C VAL A 152 8.60 23.36 -11.52
N SER A 153 7.46 23.01 -12.13
CA SER A 153 6.40 23.94 -12.52
C SER A 153 6.82 25.04 -13.52
N ASN A 154 7.93 24.88 -14.25
CA ASN A 154 8.53 25.94 -15.07
C ASN A 154 8.84 27.22 -14.28
N LYS A 155 9.08 27.09 -12.97
CA LYS A 155 9.29 28.21 -12.04
C LYS A 155 10.57 28.01 -11.23
N VAL A 156 10.85 26.78 -10.84
CA VAL A 156 12.04 26.42 -10.07
C VAL A 156 12.75 25.28 -10.79
N VAL A 157 14.05 25.42 -11.00
CA VAL A 157 14.91 24.34 -11.49
C VAL A 157 15.83 23.96 -10.35
N VAL A 158 15.79 22.69 -9.94
CA VAL A 158 16.54 22.18 -8.79
C VAL A 158 17.54 21.11 -9.21
N GLY A 159 18.72 21.09 -8.59
CA GLY A 159 19.72 20.05 -8.80
C GLY A 159 19.23 18.65 -8.39
N LEU A 160 19.52 17.63 -9.20
CA LEU A 160 19.20 16.23 -8.87
C LEU A 160 19.95 15.76 -7.63
N ASP A 161 21.16 16.26 -7.39
CA ASP A 161 21.93 16.06 -6.16
C ASP A 161 21.15 16.49 -4.90
N ILE A 162 20.46 17.62 -4.94
CA ILE A 162 19.61 18.09 -3.83
C ILE A 162 18.38 17.19 -3.66
N LEU A 163 17.73 16.78 -4.75
CA LEU A 163 16.57 15.90 -4.67
C LEU A 163 16.92 14.50 -4.15
N LEU A 164 18.11 13.99 -4.50
CA LEU A 164 18.64 12.73 -3.97
C LEU A 164 19.01 12.85 -2.49
N GLU A 165 19.59 13.97 -2.06
CA GLU A 165 19.79 14.27 -0.63
C GLU A 165 18.47 14.28 0.13
N TRP A 166 17.44 14.94 -0.41
CA TRP A 166 16.09 14.95 0.17
C TRP A 166 15.44 13.57 0.24
N ARG A 167 15.69 12.71 -0.76
CA ARG A 167 15.25 11.31 -0.71
C ARG A 167 15.87 10.58 0.49
N GLU A 168 17.14 10.80 0.81
CA GLU A 168 17.75 10.19 2.00
C GLU A 168 17.12 10.72 3.30
N PHE A 169 16.85 12.02 3.43
CA PHE A 169 16.10 12.55 4.57
C PHE A 169 14.67 11.99 4.65
N PHE A 170 14.03 11.81 3.50
CA PHE A 170 12.70 11.19 3.42
C PHE A 170 12.72 9.75 3.92
N LYS A 171 13.75 8.96 3.57
CA LYS A 171 13.95 7.59 4.08
C LYS A 171 14.10 7.55 5.60
N ASP A 172 14.67 8.59 6.19
CA ASP A 172 14.80 8.77 7.65
C ASP A 172 13.48 9.21 8.34
N GLY A 173 12.38 9.32 7.59
CA GLY A 173 11.08 9.73 8.13
C GLY A 173 11.02 11.22 8.48
N MET A 174 11.82 12.05 7.81
CA MET A 174 11.76 13.51 8.00
C MET A 174 10.59 14.12 7.21
N PRO A 175 9.84 15.08 7.79
CA PRO A 175 8.81 15.81 7.05
C PRO A 175 9.40 16.55 5.85
N VAL A 176 8.74 16.42 4.68
CA VAL A 176 9.22 16.99 3.42
C VAL A 176 9.46 18.50 3.51
N SER A 177 8.50 19.23 4.07
CA SER A 177 8.62 20.68 4.26
C SER A 177 9.80 21.06 5.15
N ASN A 178 10.17 20.22 6.12
CA ASN A 178 11.24 20.52 7.07
C ASN A 178 12.61 20.45 6.41
N PHE A 179 12.93 19.36 5.71
CA PHE A 179 14.24 19.25 5.04
C PHE A 179 14.38 20.25 3.88
N ILE A 180 13.27 20.59 3.19
CA ILE A 180 13.28 21.63 2.15
C ILE A 180 13.62 22.98 2.80
N ARG A 181 12.90 23.36 3.87
CA ARG A 181 13.13 24.63 4.57
C ARG A 181 14.55 24.73 5.13
N CYS A 182 15.07 23.65 5.72
CA CYS A 182 16.43 23.60 6.22
C CYS A 182 17.46 23.78 5.10
N LYS A 183 17.26 23.11 3.95
CA LYS A 183 18.13 23.25 2.79
C LYS A 183 18.12 24.67 2.24
N LEU A 184 16.95 25.28 2.06
CA LEU A 184 16.83 26.66 1.57
C LEU A 184 17.54 27.66 2.49
N LYS A 185 17.34 27.58 3.80
CA LYS A 185 18.05 28.41 4.79
C LYS A 185 19.57 28.19 4.78
N ALA A 186 20.02 26.96 4.56
CA ALA A 186 21.44 26.66 4.47
C ALA A 186 22.08 27.24 3.20
N LEU A 187 21.35 27.27 2.08
CA LEU A 187 21.78 27.90 0.84
C LEU A 187 21.76 29.43 0.95
N GLU A 188 20.78 30.00 1.64
CA GLU A 188 20.67 31.45 1.88
C GLU A 188 21.89 32.03 2.62
N LYS A 189 22.46 31.26 3.56
CA LYS A 189 23.70 31.65 4.25
C LYS A 189 24.92 31.72 3.35
N LYS A 190 24.87 31.12 2.15
CA LYS A 190 25.97 31.13 1.17
C LYS A 190 25.81 32.21 0.10
N THR A 191 24.61 32.76 -0.05
CA THR A 191 24.36 33.87 -0.98
C THR A 191 24.89 35.18 -0.42
N GLU A 192 25.39 36.03 -1.31
CA GLU A 192 25.68 37.43 -0.99
C GLU A 192 24.38 38.16 -0.61
N LYS A 193 24.49 39.23 0.20
CA LYS A 193 23.32 39.93 0.77
C LYS A 193 22.31 40.44 -0.28
N GLU A 194 22.73 40.68 -1.51
CA GLU A 194 21.88 41.15 -2.62
C GLU A 194 21.02 40.03 -3.25
N HIS A 195 21.20 38.77 -2.84
CA HIS A 195 20.48 37.60 -3.35
C HIS A 195 19.70 36.86 -2.26
N CYS A 196 19.54 37.47 -1.07
CA CYS A 196 18.73 36.90 0.00
C CYS A 196 17.24 36.94 -0.35
N LEU A 197 16.54 35.85 -0.05
CA LEU A 197 15.10 35.73 -0.25
C LEU A 197 14.35 36.27 0.98
N THR A 198 13.15 36.79 0.77
CA THR A 198 12.26 37.13 1.89
C THR A 198 11.66 35.86 2.52
N SER A 199 11.16 35.97 3.75
CA SER A 199 10.47 34.85 4.42
C SER A 199 9.27 34.32 3.61
N GLU A 200 8.54 35.20 2.92
CA GLU A 200 7.40 34.83 2.07
C GLU A 200 7.86 34.09 0.81
N GLU A 201 8.96 34.53 0.20
CA GLU A 201 9.58 33.87 -0.95
C GLU A 201 10.09 32.48 -0.59
N ILE A 202 10.68 32.31 0.59
CA ILE A 202 11.08 30.99 1.11
C ILE A 202 9.84 30.09 1.29
N GLU A 203 8.76 30.59 1.89
CA GLU A 203 7.55 29.79 2.08
C GLU A 203 6.94 29.34 0.74
N TYR A 204 6.92 30.24 -0.23
CA TYR A 204 6.49 29.94 -1.59
C TYR A 204 7.35 28.84 -2.24
N LEU A 205 8.68 28.91 -2.08
CA LEU A 205 9.59 27.86 -2.56
C LEU A 205 9.36 26.54 -1.84
N VAL A 206 9.16 26.54 -0.51
CA VAL A 206 8.86 25.32 0.26
C VAL A 206 7.62 24.63 -0.32
N LYS A 207 6.53 25.36 -0.53
CA LYS A 207 5.29 24.82 -1.12
C LYS A 207 5.50 24.30 -2.54
N THR A 208 6.23 25.04 -3.37
CA THR A 208 6.51 24.66 -4.77
C THR A 208 7.38 23.39 -4.83
N LEU A 209 8.44 23.33 -4.04
CA LEU A 209 9.38 22.21 -3.97
C LEU A 209 8.77 20.99 -3.29
N TYR A 210 7.80 21.15 -2.38
CA TYR A 210 7.05 20.03 -1.79
C TYR A 210 6.36 19.21 -2.89
N ASN A 211 5.57 19.88 -3.74
CA ASN A 211 4.95 19.21 -4.90
C ASN A 211 6.00 18.74 -5.91
N GLY A 212 7.06 19.52 -6.09
CA GLY A 212 8.21 19.16 -6.94
C GLY A 212 8.87 17.84 -6.52
N PHE A 213 9.09 17.63 -5.22
CA PHE A 213 9.69 16.42 -4.68
C PHE A 213 8.79 15.21 -4.89
N TYR A 214 7.49 15.29 -4.58
CA TYR A 214 6.57 14.18 -4.85
C TYR A 214 6.42 13.89 -6.35
N ALA A 215 6.45 14.91 -7.22
CA ALA A 215 6.45 14.71 -8.67
C ALA A 215 7.76 14.06 -9.16
N PHE A 216 8.91 14.45 -8.62
CA PHE A 216 10.19 13.79 -8.89
C PHE A 216 10.14 12.31 -8.49
N GLU A 217 9.63 12.02 -7.30
CA GLU A 217 9.44 10.65 -6.81
C GLU A 217 8.44 9.87 -7.68
N ALA A 218 7.37 10.51 -8.15
CA ALA A 218 6.36 9.94 -9.06
C ALA A 218 6.92 9.56 -10.44
N LEU A 219 7.79 10.40 -10.99
CA LEU A 219 8.46 10.19 -12.28
C LEU A 219 9.67 9.25 -12.19
N THR A 220 10.12 8.93 -10.97
CA THR A 220 11.23 8.00 -10.75
C THR A 220 10.76 6.54 -10.89
N GLU A 221 11.36 5.80 -11.80
CA GLU A 221 11.02 4.40 -12.10
C GLU A 221 11.57 3.44 -11.07
N ARG A 222 10.69 2.68 -10.42
CA ARG A 222 11.06 1.68 -9.40
C ARG A 222 10.46 0.33 -9.74
N ASN A 223 11.20 -0.72 -9.40
CA ASN A 223 10.76 -2.09 -9.53
C ASN A 223 10.52 -2.68 -8.13
N LEU A 224 9.25 -2.88 -7.76
CA LEU A 224 8.90 -3.47 -6.46
C LEU A 224 9.49 -4.88 -6.27
N ASP A 225 9.70 -5.64 -7.34
CA ASP A 225 10.26 -6.99 -7.23
C ASP A 225 11.74 -6.98 -6.81
N GLU A 226 12.46 -5.88 -7.04
CA GLU A 226 13.86 -5.73 -6.61
C GLU A 226 13.99 -5.60 -5.10
N SER A 227 12.92 -5.15 -4.42
CA SER A 227 12.88 -5.00 -2.95
C SER A 227 12.27 -6.21 -2.24
N ILE A 228 11.94 -7.30 -2.96
CA ILE A 228 11.58 -8.58 -2.34
C ILE A 228 12.76 -9.13 -1.53
N CYS A 229 12.48 -9.73 -0.37
CA CYS A 229 13.50 -10.29 0.52
C CYS A 229 14.43 -11.25 -0.25
N GLY A 230 15.74 -11.07 -0.10
CA GLY A 230 16.74 -11.93 -0.71
C GLY A 230 16.85 -13.32 -0.09
N ILE A 231 16.42 -13.50 1.16
CA ILE A 231 16.56 -14.78 1.85
C ILE A 231 15.35 -15.66 1.59
N CYS A 232 14.14 -15.17 1.87
CA CYS A 232 12.91 -15.95 1.70
C CYS A 232 12.22 -15.75 0.34
N GLY A 233 12.55 -14.71 -0.41
CA GLY A 233 11.89 -14.44 -1.69
C GLY A 233 10.38 -14.27 -1.52
N ILE A 234 9.62 -14.80 -2.49
CA ILE A 234 8.15 -14.86 -2.45
C ILE A 234 7.60 -16.11 -1.73
N VAL A 235 8.47 -16.93 -1.12
CA VAL A 235 8.14 -18.25 -0.55
C VAL A 235 8.52 -18.32 0.94
N GLY A 236 8.22 -17.25 1.67
CA GLY A 236 8.47 -17.19 3.10
C GLY A 236 7.64 -18.20 3.88
N ILE A 237 8.34 -18.97 4.72
CA ILE A 237 7.72 -19.99 5.58
C ILE A 237 6.88 -19.31 6.68
N VAL A 238 7.35 -18.18 7.20
CA VAL A 238 6.73 -17.47 8.33
C VAL A 238 6.54 -16.01 7.95
N TYR A 239 5.35 -15.46 8.20
CA TYR A 239 5.13 -14.00 8.19
C TYR A 239 4.45 -13.56 9.50
N TYR A 240 4.81 -12.36 9.94
CA TYR A 240 4.22 -11.66 11.08
C TYR A 240 3.29 -10.58 10.56
N GLY A 241 2.03 -10.60 11.00
CA GLY A 241 1.00 -9.64 10.63
C GLY A 241 0.65 -8.73 11.79
N ASP A 242 0.67 -7.42 11.55
CA ASP A 242 0.33 -6.43 12.58
C ASP A 242 -0.35 -5.19 12.01
N GLY A 243 -1.25 -4.62 12.80
CA GLY A 243 -1.96 -3.38 12.56
C GLY A 243 -1.18 -2.17 13.07
N ASN A 244 -1.31 -1.05 12.38
CA ASN A 244 -0.77 0.22 12.81
C ASN A 244 -1.80 1.33 12.65
N GLU A 245 -2.62 1.51 13.69
CA GLU A 245 -3.67 2.53 13.77
C GLU A 245 -3.13 3.97 13.79
N LYS A 246 -1.90 4.17 14.29
CA LYS A 246 -1.27 5.49 14.38
C LYS A 246 -0.88 6.03 13.01
N ASN A 247 -0.56 5.14 12.07
CA ASN A 247 -0.27 5.49 10.68
C ASN A 247 -1.55 5.73 9.85
N CYS A 248 -2.45 6.58 10.38
CA CYS A 248 -3.70 6.98 9.74
C CYS A 248 -3.58 8.35 9.06
N CYS A 249 -4.56 8.66 8.21
CA CYS A 249 -4.71 9.95 7.53
C CYS A 249 -6.17 10.38 7.54
N THR A 250 -6.44 11.61 7.10
CA THR A 250 -7.83 12.04 6.91
C THR A 250 -8.51 11.21 5.81
N ASN A 251 -9.82 10.96 5.93
CA ASN A 251 -10.59 10.20 4.93
C ASN A 251 -11.34 11.09 3.92
N LYS A 252 -11.03 12.38 3.85
CA LYS A 252 -11.76 13.38 3.04
C LYS A 252 -11.69 13.14 1.53
N GLU A 253 -10.60 12.53 1.07
CA GLU A 253 -10.36 12.22 -0.35
C GLU A 253 -10.85 10.80 -0.73
N ILE A 254 -11.56 10.11 0.19
CA ILE A 254 -12.04 8.74 -0.02
C ILE A 254 -13.57 8.74 -0.10
N ASN A 255 -14.09 8.41 -1.28
CA ASN A 255 -15.52 8.24 -1.47
C ASN A 255 -15.99 6.92 -0.84
N CYS A 256 -16.65 7.05 0.32
CA CYS A 256 -17.21 5.92 1.06
C CYS A 256 -18.66 5.60 0.68
N SER A 257 -19.25 6.26 -0.33
CA SER A 257 -20.66 6.15 -0.70
C SER A 257 -20.94 5.21 -1.88
N ALA A 258 -19.90 4.69 -2.54
CA ALA A 258 -20.03 3.72 -3.63
C ALA A 258 -20.66 2.40 -3.13
N LYS A 259 -21.56 1.82 -3.95
CA LYS A 259 -22.47 0.68 -3.69
C LYS A 259 -23.78 1.00 -2.95
N LYS A 260 -24.55 1.96 -3.46
CA LYS A 260 -26.01 1.98 -3.26
C LYS A 260 -26.82 1.51 -4.47
N GLU A 261 -26.22 1.33 -5.65
CA GLU A 261 -26.98 1.19 -6.90
C GLU A 261 -26.95 -0.19 -7.59
N THR A 262 -26.11 -1.15 -7.20
CA THR A 262 -26.00 -2.43 -7.96
C THR A 262 -26.67 -3.65 -7.34
N LEU A 263 -27.29 -3.54 -6.16
CA LEU A 263 -27.98 -4.67 -5.50
C LEU A 263 -29.49 -4.75 -5.80
N LEU A 264 -30.05 -3.82 -6.59
CA LEU A 264 -31.48 -3.83 -6.92
C LEU A 264 -31.83 -4.51 -8.27
N SER A 265 -30.85 -4.94 -9.06
CA SER A 265 -31.09 -5.53 -10.39
C SER A 265 -30.72 -7.02 -10.51
N SER A 266 -29.89 -7.59 -9.63
CA SER A 266 -29.50 -9.00 -9.71
C SER A 266 -30.53 -9.99 -9.14
N ASN A 267 -31.52 -9.53 -8.35
CA ASN A 267 -32.57 -10.39 -7.79
C ASN A 267 -33.84 -10.52 -8.68
N LYS A 268 -33.79 -10.13 -9.96
CA LYS A 268 -34.93 -10.26 -10.90
C LYS A 268 -34.70 -11.19 -12.08
N GLU A 269 -33.48 -11.66 -12.35
CA GLU A 269 -33.21 -12.51 -13.53
C GLU A 269 -33.11 -14.01 -13.22
N GLU A 270 -32.96 -14.44 -11.97
CA GLU A 270 -32.93 -15.88 -11.64
C GLU A 270 -34.31 -16.54 -11.47
N THR A 271 -35.42 -15.81 -11.68
CA THR A 271 -36.79 -16.35 -11.56
C THR A 271 -37.56 -16.46 -12.88
N ARG A 272 -36.87 -16.43 -14.03
CA ARG A 272 -37.50 -16.64 -15.36
C ARG A 272 -36.71 -17.54 -16.30
N LEU A 273 -36.28 -18.71 -15.84
CA LEU A 273 -35.92 -19.80 -16.76
C LEU A 273 -36.17 -21.17 -16.10
N SER A 274 -37.43 -21.44 -15.78
CA SER A 274 -37.90 -22.78 -15.42
C SER A 274 -39.33 -23.02 -15.91
N SER A 275 -39.57 -22.85 -17.21
CA SER A 275 -40.71 -23.50 -17.87
C SER A 275 -40.49 -23.60 -19.37
N THR A 276 -40.00 -24.75 -19.83
CA THR A 276 -40.51 -25.54 -20.97
C THR A 276 -39.58 -26.72 -21.21
N LYS A 277 -40.07 -27.93 -20.91
CA LYS A 277 -39.62 -29.17 -21.55
C LYS A 277 -40.47 -29.35 -22.81
N GLU A 278 -39.87 -29.76 -23.92
CA GLU A 278 -40.35 -30.84 -24.80
C GLU A 278 -39.39 -31.01 -26.01
N ASP A 279 -38.74 -32.17 -26.02
CA ASP A 279 -38.49 -33.12 -27.11
C ASP A 279 -38.15 -32.63 -28.53
N ASN A 280 -36.97 -33.03 -29.02
CA ASN A 280 -36.87 -33.94 -30.17
C ASN A 280 -35.43 -34.45 -30.41
N GLU A 281 -35.32 -35.77 -30.55
CA GLU A 281 -34.19 -36.49 -31.13
C GLU A 281 -34.13 -36.26 -32.67
N LEU A 282 -32.93 -36.19 -33.26
CA LEU A 282 -32.36 -37.23 -34.14
C LEU A 282 -31.19 -36.72 -35.02
N SER A 283 -30.08 -37.47 -34.96
CA SER A 283 -29.16 -37.85 -36.05
C SER A 283 -28.22 -36.85 -36.77
N SER A 284 -26.92 -37.11 -36.51
CA SER A 284 -25.88 -37.52 -37.48
C SER A 284 -24.96 -36.49 -38.18
N ASN A 285 -23.67 -36.66 -37.85
CA ASN A 285 -22.46 -36.65 -38.68
C ASN A 285 -22.12 -35.44 -39.58
N LYS A 286 -20.99 -34.78 -39.28
CA LYS A 286 -19.80 -34.77 -40.18
C LYS A 286 -18.55 -34.09 -39.57
N LYS A 287 -17.49 -34.89 -39.55
CA LYS A 287 -16.07 -34.65 -39.91
C LYS A 287 -15.28 -33.43 -39.39
N GLU A 288 -14.14 -33.82 -38.83
CA GLU A 288 -12.91 -33.08 -38.56
C GLU A 288 -12.44 -32.15 -39.68
N THR A 289 -11.93 -30.98 -39.29
CA THR A 289 -10.64 -30.43 -39.74
C THR A 289 -10.15 -29.43 -38.68
N GLY A 290 -8.89 -29.54 -38.27
CA GLY A 290 -8.29 -28.72 -37.24
C GLY A 290 -7.94 -27.30 -37.67
N GLN A 291 -7.90 -26.40 -36.69
CA GLN A 291 -6.95 -25.29 -36.60
C GLN A 291 -7.01 -24.72 -35.18
N SER A 292 -5.88 -24.76 -34.48
CA SER A 292 -5.71 -24.17 -33.16
C SER A 292 -5.75 -22.65 -33.28
N SER A 293 -6.77 -22.03 -32.70
CA SER A 293 -6.81 -20.59 -32.48
C SER A 293 -7.01 -20.32 -30.99
N ASN A 294 -6.05 -19.58 -30.43
CA ASN A 294 -6.08 -18.96 -29.12
C ASN A 294 -7.50 -18.50 -28.74
N LYS A 295 -8.05 -19.08 -27.66
CA LYS A 295 -9.18 -18.49 -26.96
C LYS A 295 -8.63 -17.83 -25.71
N GLU A 296 -8.60 -16.51 -25.75
CA GLU A 296 -8.52 -15.64 -24.60
C GLU A 296 -9.52 -16.12 -23.55
N GLU A 297 -9.01 -16.55 -22.39
CA GLU A 297 -9.81 -16.64 -21.18
C GLU A 297 -10.23 -15.23 -20.80
N THR A 298 -11.43 -14.84 -21.20
CA THR A 298 -12.11 -13.69 -20.61
C THR A 298 -12.52 -14.09 -19.19
N GLN A 299 -11.58 -14.01 -18.24
CA GLN A 299 -11.88 -14.15 -16.81
C GLN A 299 -12.87 -13.06 -16.43
N LEU A 300 -14.07 -13.45 -15.96
CA LEU A 300 -14.92 -12.56 -15.17
C LEU A 300 -14.08 -12.01 -14.03
N ARG A 301 -13.80 -10.69 -14.03
CA ARG A 301 -13.18 -10.02 -12.89
C ARG A 301 -14.04 -10.32 -11.66
N ASN A 302 -13.40 -10.82 -10.61
CA ASN A 302 -14.04 -10.93 -9.30
C ASN A 302 -14.38 -9.51 -8.84
N ASP A 303 -15.59 -9.25 -8.34
CA ASP A 303 -16.09 -7.90 -7.95
C ASP A 303 -15.27 -7.15 -6.88
N ASN A 304 -14.22 -7.79 -6.34
CA ASN A 304 -13.36 -7.25 -5.28
C ASN A 304 -11.86 -7.24 -5.66
N GLU A 305 -11.53 -7.48 -6.94
CA GLU A 305 -10.15 -7.39 -7.42
C GLU A 305 -9.81 -5.95 -7.82
N VAL A 306 -8.67 -5.48 -7.33
CA VAL A 306 -8.17 -4.10 -7.49
C VAL A 306 -6.79 -4.11 -8.15
N ASN A 307 -6.35 -2.96 -8.68
CA ASN A 307 -5.09 -2.88 -9.41
C ASN A 307 -4.19 -1.76 -8.87
N LEU A 308 -3.13 -2.16 -8.17
CA LEU A 308 -2.11 -1.26 -7.62
C LEU A 308 -1.46 -0.36 -8.67
N GLU A 309 -1.11 -0.89 -9.84
CA GLU A 309 -0.42 -0.13 -10.88
C GLU A 309 -1.33 0.94 -11.48
N GLU A 310 -2.61 0.64 -11.71
CA GLU A 310 -3.62 1.61 -12.16
C GLU A 310 -3.83 2.72 -11.11
N THR A 311 -3.97 2.35 -9.83
CA THR A 311 -4.10 3.33 -8.73
C THR A 311 -2.85 4.20 -8.60
N LEU A 312 -1.65 3.61 -8.64
CA LEU A 312 -0.39 4.35 -8.60
C LEU A 312 -0.24 5.27 -9.81
N LEU A 313 -0.67 4.85 -11.00
CA LEU A 313 -0.65 5.70 -12.19
C LEU A 313 -1.55 6.93 -12.03
N SER A 314 -2.77 6.74 -11.50
CA SER A 314 -3.69 7.83 -11.18
C SER A 314 -3.13 8.78 -10.12
N MET A 315 -2.49 8.25 -9.08
CA MET A 315 -1.80 9.07 -8.06
C MET A 315 -0.63 9.85 -8.64
N LYS A 316 0.20 9.22 -9.49
CA LYS A 316 1.32 9.88 -10.17
C LYS A 316 0.83 11.03 -11.05
N ASP A 317 -0.20 10.81 -11.86
CA ASP A 317 -0.85 11.86 -12.66
C ASP A 317 -1.25 13.04 -11.77
N ARG A 318 -1.90 12.78 -10.63
CA ARG A 318 -2.33 13.84 -9.72
C ARG A 318 -1.17 14.59 -9.06
N LEU A 319 -0.12 13.90 -8.64
CA LEU A 319 1.07 14.52 -8.05
C LEU A 319 1.78 15.43 -9.08
N VAL A 320 1.86 14.97 -10.34
CA VAL A 320 2.39 15.77 -11.45
C VAL A 320 1.50 16.98 -11.76
N ARG A 321 0.17 16.83 -11.74
CA ARG A 321 -0.78 17.96 -11.87
C ARG A 321 -0.61 19.00 -10.78
N LYS A 322 -0.52 18.58 -9.51
CA LYS A 322 -0.30 19.48 -8.37
C LYS A 322 1.01 20.26 -8.50
N MET A 323 2.03 19.66 -9.12
CA MET A 323 3.27 20.34 -9.45
C MET A 323 3.08 21.32 -10.61
N LEU A 324 2.50 20.92 -11.74
CA LEU A 324 2.36 21.80 -12.91
C LEU A 324 1.38 22.96 -12.69
N PHE A 325 0.26 22.71 -11.99
CA PHE A 325 -0.88 23.60 -11.88
C PHE A 325 -1.30 23.83 -10.41
N PRO A 326 -0.40 24.35 -9.55
CA PRO A 326 -0.64 24.41 -8.10
C PRO A 326 -1.84 25.29 -7.69
N ASN A 327 -2.26 26.22 -8.55
CA ASN A 327 -3.38 27.14 -8.29
C ASN A 327 -4.71 26.69 -8.95
N ALA A 328 -4.70 25.60 -9.73
CA ALA A 328 -5.91 25.09 -10.38
C ALA A 328 -6.66 24.18 -9.41
N ALA A 329 -7.48 24.77 -8.53
CA ALA A 329 -8.14 24.04 -7.44
C ALA A 329 -8.97 22.84 -7.94
N GLU A 330 -9.74 23.00 -9.01
CA GLU A 330 -10.55 21.92 -9.59
C GLU A 330 -9.68 20.79 -10.16
N GLU A 331 -8.60 21.14 -10.86
CA GLU A 331 -7.61 20.19 -11.42
C GLU A 331 -6.78 19.50 -10.33
N ASN A 332 -6.78 20.01 -9.11
CA ASN A 332 -6.04 19.46 -7.98
C ASN A 332 -6.89 18.64 -7.01
N ARG A 333 -8.22 18.58 -7.21
CA ARG A 333 -9.11 17.70 -6.45
C ARG A 333 -8.75 16.25 -6.71
N PHE A 334 -8.53 15.49 -5.65
CA PHE A 334 -8.30 14.05 -5.73
C PHE A 334 -9.38 13.35 -4.94
N GLU A 335 -10.03 12.39 -5.58
CA GLU A 335 -11.03 11.53 -4.95
C GLU A 335 -10.81 10.12 -5.50
N ILE A 336 -10.94 9.13 -4.62
CA ILE A 336 -10.87 7.72 -4.97
C ILE A 336 -12.01 6.98 -4.31
N ASP A 337 -12.63 6.06 -5.04
CA ASP A 337 -13.63 5.17 -4.47
C ASP A 337 -12.96 4.17 -3.53
N LEU A 338 -13.61 3.94 -2.39
CA LEU A 338 -13.12 3.02 -1.36
C LEU A 338 -12.79 1.63 -1.93
N ASP A 339 -13.62 1.13 -2.86
CA ASP A 339 -13.45 -0.18 -3.48
C ASP A 339 -12.24 -0.26 -4.43
N ASN A 340 -11.66 0.87 -4.83
CA ASN A 340 -10.52 0.94 -5.74
C ASN A 340 -9.18 1.12 -5.04
N ILE A 341 -9.13 1.04 -3.70
CA ILE A 341 -7.89 1.19 -2.93
C ILE A 341 -7.23 -0.19 -2.76
N PRO A 342 -6.05 -0.41 -3.38
CA PRO A 342 -5.42 -1.73 -3.40
C PRO A 342 -4.43 -1.94 -2.25
N PRO A 343 -4.17 -3.21 -1.88
CA PRO A 343 -3.00 -3.52 -1.08
C PRO A 343 -1.73 -3.29 -1.90
N ILE A 344 -0.66 -2.92 -1.19
CA ILE A 344 0.68 -2.76 -1.75
C ILE A 344 1.39 -4.11 -1.65
N ILE A 345 1.48 -4.81 -2.79
CA ILE A 345 2.12 -6.13 -2.90
C ILE A 345 2.97 -6.16 -4.18
N PRO A 346 4.26 -6.56 -4.12
CA PRO A 346 5.09 -6.70 -5.32
C PRO A 346 4.44 -7.65 -6.36
N PRO A 347 4.55 -7.36 -7.67
CA PRO A 347 3.96 -8.19 -8.73
C PRO A 347 4.29 -9.68 -8.65
N LYS A 348 5.54 -10.06 -8.39
CA LYS A 348 5.92 -11.49 -8.27
C LYS A 348 5.35 -12.17 -7.03
N GLN A 349 5.00 -11.40 -6.00
CA GLN A 349 4.56 -11.91 -4.70
C GLN A 349 3.05 -12.15 -4.61
N ARG A 350 2.28 -11.60 -5.56
CA ARG A 350 0.82 -11.70 -5.60
C ARG A 350 0.31 -12.64 -6.69
N SER A 351 -0.82 -13.28 -6.44
CA SER A 351 -1.62 -13.97 -7.47
C SER A 351 -2.87 -13.18 -7.83
N HIS A 352 -3.47 -12.52 -6.85
CA HIS A 352 -4.64 -11.65 -6.97
C HIS A 352 -4.41 -10.41 -6.10
N GLN A 353 -5.25 -9.39 -6.24
CA GLN A 353 -5.29 -8.27 -5.28
C GLN A 353 -6.70 -8.08 -4.77
N PHE A 354 -6.97 -8.54 -3.56
CA PHE A 354 -8.25 -8.32 -2.92
C PHE A 354 -8.26 -7.04 -2.10
N SER A 355 -9.35 -6.27 -2.22
CA SER A 355 -9.72 -5.24 -1.26
C SER A 355 -11.20 -5.35 -0.95
N THR A 356 -11.53 -5.65 0.30
CA THR A 356 -12.93 -5.87 0.72
C THR A 356 -13.36 -4.96 1.87
N GLU A 357 -12.83 -3.74 1.91
CA GLU A 357 -13.16 -2.73 2.92
C GLU A 357 -14.66 -2.44 3.00
N MET A 358 -15.39 -2.33 1.88
CA MET A 358 -16.84 -2.11 1.92
C MET A 358 -17.61 -3.25 2.60
N SER A 359 -17.12 -4.48 2.49
CA SER A 359 -17.71 -5.65 3.14
C SER A 359 -17.58 -5.64 4.66
N LYS A 360 -16.88 -4.66 5.25
CA LYS A 360 -16.90 -4.42 6.70
C LYS A 360 -18.17 -3.68 7.15
N LYS A 361 -18.89 -3.03 6.24
CA LYS A 361 -20.22 -2.46 6.54
C LYS A 361 -21.23 -3.60 6.51
N SER A 362 -21.94 -3.79 7.60
CA SER A 362 -23.00 -4.80 7.73
C SER A 362 -24.26 -4.15 8.26
N GLU A 363 -25.41 -4.47 7.67
CA GLU A 363 -26.71 -4.03 8.18
C GLU A 363 -27.07 -4.69 9.52
N TYR A 364 -26.48 -5.85 9.80
CA TYR A 364 -26.66 -6.60 11.04
C TYR A 364 -25.82 -6.05 12.20
N LEU A 365 -24.84 -5.17 11.95
CA LEU A 365 -23.95 -4.62 12.98
C LEU A 365 -24.12 -3.10 13.08
N LYS A 366 -24.56 -2.59 14.25
CA LYS A 366 -24.54 -1.15 14.52
C LYS A 366 -23.25 -0.77 15.27
N LYS A 367 -22.87 0.52 15.16
CA LYS A 367 -21.58 1.06 15.67
C LYS A 367 -21.32 0.80 17.17
N SER A 368 -22.33 0.53 17.97
CA SER A 368 -22.25 0.43 19.43
C SER A 368 -22.61 -0.95 20.01
N ASP A 369 -22.83 -1.97 19.18
CA ASP A 369 -23.38 -3.24 19.69
C ASP A 369 -22.26 -4.07 20.37
N VAL A 370 -22.46 -4.35 21.65
CA VAL A 370 -21.75 -5.43 22.35
C VAL A 370 -22.24 -6.74 21.75
N ILE A 371 -21.34 -7.48 21.12
CA ILE A 371 -21.65 -8.77 20.52
C ILE A 371 -21.69 -9.81 21.64
N GLU A 372 -22.83 -10.46 21.82
CA GLU A 372 -23.03 -11.52 22.81
C GLU A 372 -22.76 -12.90 22.21
N GLY A 373 -22.11 -13.77 23.00
CA GLY A 373 -21.86 -15.16 22.64
C GLY A 373 -20.44 -15.45 22.15
N ASP A 374 -20.14 -16.74 22.03
CA ASP A 374 -18.86 -17.27 21.57
C ASP A 374 -18.89 -17.50 20.04
N ALA A 375 -18.14 -16.66 19.32
CA ALA A 375 -18.02 -16.74 17.86
C ALA A 375 -17.33 -18.04 17.38
N MET A 376 -16.42 -18.64 18.16
CA MET A 376 -15.78 -19.92 17.81
C MET A 376 -16.82 -21.04 17.78
N LYS A 377 -17.67 -21.10 18.80
CA LYS A 377 -18.75 -22.09 18.90
C LYS A 377 -19.76 -21.92 17.76
N LEU A 378 -20.17 -20.68 17.48
CA LEU A 378 -21.07 -20.42 16.35
C LEU A 378 -20.43 -20.80 15.01
N SER A 379 -19.16 -20.44 14.78
CA SER A 379 -18.45 -20.75 13.52
C SER A 379 -18.45 -22.24 13.20
N ARG A 380 -18.27 -23.09 14.22
CA ARG A 380 -18.36 -24.55 14.10
C ARG A 380 -19.76 -25.02 13.74
N LEU A 381 -20.79 -24.53 14.46
CA LEU A 381 -22.18 -24.88 14.13
C LEU A 381 -22.55 -24.48 12.71
N ILE A 382 -22.09 -23.31 12.24
CA ILE A 382 -22.30 -22.88 10.86
C ILE A 382 -21.67 -23.88 9.88
N THR A 383 -20.48 -24.43 10.17
CA THR A 383 -19.82 -25.41 9.30
C THR A 383 -20.50 -26.78 9.38
N ASP A 384 -20.72 -27.30 10.59
CA ASP A 384 -21.24 -28.64 10.84
C ASP A 384 -22.69 -28.79 10.37
N GLU A 385 -23.52 -27.79 10.69
CA GLU A 385 -24.96 -27.78 10.37
C GLU A 385 -25.24 -27.03 9.04
N LYS A 386 -24.19 -26.57 8.33
CA LYS A 386 -24.27 -25.80 7.07
C LYS A 386 -25.23 -24.60 7.12
N LEU A 387 -25.21 -23.87 8.23
CA LEU A 387 -26.11 -22.75 8.45
C LEU A 387 -25.75 -21.54 7.58
N SER A 388 -26.76 -20.87 7.06
CA SER A 388 -26.68 -19.52 6.47
C SER A 388 -27.16 -18.46 7.46
N ILE A 389 -26.89 -17.18 7.18
CA ILE A 389 -27.38 -16.10 8.06
C ILE A 389 -28.89 -15.91 7.89
N GLU A 390 -29.41 -16.24 6.71
CA GLU A 390 -30.84 -16.19 6.33
C GLU A 390 -31.64 -17.28 7.04
N ASP A 391 -31.03 -18.42 7.36
CA ASP A 391 -31.73 -19.53 8.02
C ASP A 391 -32.38 -19.10 9.35
N PHE A 392 -31.76 -18.16 10.06
CA PHE A 392 -32.27 -17.64 11.33
C PHE A 392 -33.64 -16.93 11.19
N ASP A 393 -34.01 -16.44 10.01
CA ASP A 393 -35.32 -15.84 9.77
C ASP A 393 -36.44 -16.89 9.77
N SER A 394 -36.14 -18.11 9.34
CA SER A 394 -37.09 -19.21 9.22
C SER A 394 -37.19 -20.08 10.49
N MET A 395 -36.17 -20.08 11.34
CA MET A 395 -36.12 -20.91 12.55
C MET A 395 -37.17 -20.54 13.59
N ASP A 396 -37.67 -21.56 14.30
CA ASP A 396 -38.58 -21.39 15.43
C ASP A 396 -37.82 -20.97 16.71
N VAL A 397 -38.57 -20.65 17.78
CA VAL A 397 -37.97 -20.18 19.04
C VAL A 397 -37.12 -21.26 19.72
N LYS A 398 -37.49 -22.54 19.57
CA LYS A 398 -36.79 -23.65 20.22
C LYS A 398 -35.42 -23.84 19.58
N GLU A 399 -35.36 -23.76 18.26
CA GLU A 399 -34.13 -23.91 17.50
C GLU A 399 -33.17 -22.74 17.73
N LEU A 400 -33.67 -21.51 17.70
CA LEU A 400 -32.86 -20.34 18.04
C LEU A 400 -32.32 -20.42 19.48
N LYS A 401 -33.12 -20.92 20.43
CA LYS A 401 -32.66 -21.16 21.81
C LYS A 401 -31.60 -22.23 21.89
N ARG A 402 -31.72 -23.32 21.12
CA ARG A 402 -30.70 -24.39 21.04
C ARG A 402 -29.37 -23.83 20.56
N ILE A 403 -29.36 -23.09 19.45
CA ILE A 403 -28.13 -22.49 18.89
C ILE A 403 -27.56 -21.45 19.85
N ALA A 404 -28.39 -20.55 20.40
CA ALA A 404 -27.98 -19.57 21.40
C ALA A 404 -27.34 -20.23 22.63
N SER A 405 -27.91 -21.33 23.12
CA SER A 405 -27.35 -22.12 24.23
C SER A 405 -25.96 -22.65 23.92
N LYS A 406 -25.77 -23.21 22.72
CA LYS A 406 -24.48 -23.77 22.30
C LYS A 406 -23.41 -22.68 22.11
N CYS A 407 -23.81 -21.42 21.94
CA CYS A 407 -22.91 -20.28 21.76
C CYS A 407 -22.78 -19.41 23.02
N ASP A 408 -23.16 -19.91 24.20
CA ASP A 408 -23.13 -19.20 25.49
C ASP A 408 -23.91 -17.86 25.50
N ILE A 409 -24.96 -17.75 24.69
CA ILE A 409 -25.86 -16.59 24.69
C ILE A 409 -26.95 -16.80 25.74
N LYS A 410 -27.17 -15.81 26.61
CA LYS A 410 -28.22 -15.87 27.65
C LYS A 410 -29.59 -15.90 26.99
N GLN A 411 -30.44 -16.85 27.36
CA GLN A 411 -31.77 -17.06 26.75
C GLN A 411 -32.92 -16.45 27.55
N SER A 412 -32.74 -16.29 28.87
CA SER A 412 -33.80 -15.85 29.79
C SER A 412 -34.33 -14.47 29.40
N GLY A 413 -35.65 -14.37 29.22
CA GLY A 413 -36.32 -13.11 28.88
C GLY A 413 -36.18 -12.66 27.42
N LYS A 414 -35.49 -13.44 26.54
CA LYS A 414 -35.36 -13.09 25.12
C LYS A 414 -36.50 -13.66 24.28
N SER A 415 -37.13 -12.79 23.49
CA SER A 415 -38.12 -13.19 22.48
C SER A 415 -37.45 -13.87 21.29
N ARG A 416 -38.24 -14.53 20.43
CA ARG A 416 -37.77 -15.08 19.14
C ARG A 416 -37.01 -14.03 18.32
N ALA A 417 -37.61 -12.85 18.19
CA ALA A 417 -37.05 -11.76 17.40
C ALA A 417 -35.70 -11.29 17.96
N LEU A 418 -35.58 -11.19 19.29
CA LEU A 418 -34.33 -10.80 19.91
C LEU A 418 -33.23 -11.86 19.76
N LEU A 419 -33.56 -13.14 19.95
CA LEU A 419 -32.60 -14.24 19.73
C LEU A 419 -32.08 -14.27 18.29
N LYS A 420 -32.99 -14.07 17.33
CA LYS A 420 -32.64 -13.97 15.91
C LYS A 420 -31.62 -12.86 15.68
N VAL A 421 -31.91 -11.64 16.15
CA VAL A 421 -31.02 -10.48 15.96
C VAL A 421 -29.65 -10.70 16.60
N VAL A 422 -29.60 -11.27 17.81
CA VAL A 422 -28.33 -11.54 18.50
C VAL A 422 -27.50 -12.58 17.75
N LEU A 423 -28.12 -13.65 17.23
CA LEU A 423 -27.42 -14.66 16.42
C LEU A 423 -26.96 -14.10 15.07
N GLN A 424 -27.79 -13.30 14.40
CA GLN A 424 -27.40 -12.59 13.17
C GLN A 424 -26.25 -11.61 13.41
N GLN A 425 -26.24 -10.89 14.53
CA GLN A 425 -25.13 -10.03 14.96
C GLN A 425 -23.84 -10.83 15.19
N LEU A 426 -23.91 -11.95 15.91
CA LEU A 426 -22.75 -12.81 16.15
C LEU A 426 -22.22 -13.40 14.84
N TYR A 427 -23.08 -13.91 13.95
CA TYR A 427 -22.69 -14.39 12.62
C TYR A 427 -22.04 -13.27 11.80
N ALA A 428 -22.68 -12.10 11.73
CA ALA A 428 -22.17 -10.97 10.96
C ALA A 428 -20.81 -10.48 11.45
N SER A 429 -20.51 -10.60 12.75
CA SER A 429 -19.19 -10.29 13.29
C SER A 429 -18.09 -11.17 12.69
N ILE A 430 -18.36 -12.47 12.47
CA ILE A 430 -17.47 -13.43 11.82
C ILE A 430 -17.26 -13.03 10.35
N LEU A 431 -18.36 -12.72 9.65
CA LEU A 431 -18.30 -12.29 8.24
C LEU A 431 -17.50 -11.01 8.06
N VAL A 432 -17.65 -10.02 8.94
CA VAL A 432 -16.90 -8.74 8.86
C VAL A 432 -15.44 -8.91 9.32
N GLY A 433 -15.15 -9.96 10.09
CA GLY A 433 -13.83 -10.18 10.71
C GLY A 433 -13.63 -9.35 11.98
N ARG A 434 -14.72 -8.97 12.67
CA ARG A 434 -14.65 -8.22 13.93
C ARG A 434 -14.26 -9.18 15.05
N SER A 435 -13.12 -8.92 15.68
CA SER A 435 -12.67 -9.75 16.81
C SER A 435 -13.49 -9.45 18.06
N ALA A 436 -13.94 -10.51 18.74
CA ALA A 436 -14.52 -10.38 20.07
C ALA A 436 -13.44 -10.29 21.15
N CYS A 437 -12.25 -10.84 20.88
CA CYS A 437 -11.15 -10.94 21.85
C CYS A 437 -10.29 -9.67 21.87
N HIS A 438 -10.10 -9.03 20.73
CA HIS A 438 -9.25 -7.84 20.59
C HIS A 438 -10.09 -6.65 20.13
N GLN A 439 -9.89 -5.51 20.78
CA GLN A 439 -10.55 -4.26 20.42
C GLN A 439 -9.63 -3.43 19.54
N PHE A 440 -10.18 -2.92 18.45
CA PHE A 440 -9.49 -2.00 17.55
C PHE A 440 -10.22 -0.67 17.56
N VAL A 441 -9.47 0.42 17.69
CA VAL A 441 -10.01 1.78 17.79
C VAL A 441 -9.67 2.54 16.51
N LYS A 442 -10.52 3.50 16.17
CA LYS A 442 -10.30 4.38 15.04
C LYS A 442 -10.82 5.77 15.37
N SER A 443 -10.03 6.79 15.05
CA SER A 443 -10.45 8.19 15.15
C SER A 443 -11.49 8.55 14.08
N ALA A 444 -12.53 9.29 14.49
CA ALA A 444 -13.53 9.79 13.56
C ALA A 444 -12.89 10.71 12.50
N GLY A 445 -13.36 10.63 11.26
CA GLY A 445 -12.82 11.42 10.13
C GLY A 445 -11.43 11.02 9.63
N HIS A 446 -10.85 9.95 10.19
CA HIS A 446 -9.55 9.42 9.78
C HIS A 446 -9.72 8.03 9.13
N THR A 447 -8.63 7.44 8.65
CA THR A 447 -8.54 6.02 8.28
C THR A 447 -8.20 5.18 9.52
N GLY A 448 -8.31 3.85 9.42
CA GLY A 448 -7.93 2.91 10.47
C GLY A 448 -6.42 2.67 10.57
N GLY A 449 -5.60 3.22 9.66
CA GLY A 449 -4.15 3.03 9.66
C GLY A 449 -3.67 2.10 8.56
N PHE A 450 -2.60 1.34 8.79
CA PHE A 450 -2.10 0.32 7.85
C PHE A 450 -1.86 -1.04 8.51
N TYR A 451 -2.27 -2.11 7.84
CA TYR A 451 -1.90 -3.48 8.20
C TYR A 451 -0.69 -3.93 7.39
N HIS A 452 0.27 -4.62 8.01
CA HIS A 452 1.52 -5.05 7.37
C HIS A 452 1.79 -6.53 7.62
N PHE A 453 2.32 -7.21 6.60
CA PHE A 453 3.03 -8.48 6.78
C PHE A 453 4.53 -8.24 6.65
N VAL A 454 5.31 -8.83 7.55
CA VAL A 454 6.77 -8.73 7.58
C VAL A 454 7.36 -10.13 7.71
N CYS A 455 8.44 -10.42 6.98
CA CYS A 455 9.18 -11.67 7.14
C CYS A 455 10.20 -11.61 8.30
N PRO A 456 10.71 -12.74 8.81
CA PRO A 456 11.74 -12.76 9.87
C PRO A 456 13.01 -11.96 9.57
N HIS A 457 13.25 -11.62 8.30
CA HIS A 457 14.40 -10.82 7.87
C HIS A 457 14.14 -9.30 7.87
N GLY A 458 12.93 -8.88 8.24
CA GLY A 458 12.55 -7.47 8.39
C GLY A 458 11.94 -6.82 7.15
N THR A 459 11.86 -7.55 6.04
CA THR A 459 11.26 -7.04 4.79
C THR A 459 9.74 -7.06 4.88
N THR A 460 9.10 -5.95 4.50
CA THR A 460 7.65 -5.85 4.32
C THR A 460 7.25 -6.67 3.10
N VAL A 461 6.44 -7.69 3.32
CA VAL A 461 5.93 -8.62 2.29
C VAL A 461 4.77 -7.97 1.54
N CYS A 462 3.84 -7.39 2.29
CA CYS A 462 2.70 -6.66 1.78
C CYS A 462 2.14 -5.71 2.85
N SER A 463 1.39 -4.71 2.43
CA SER A 463 0.65 -3.85 3.36
C SER A 463 -0.67 -3.37 2.76
N LYS A 464 -1.65 -3.07 3.59
CA LYS A 464 -2.96 -2.56 3.16
C LYS A 464 -3.34 -1.33 4.00
N LEU A 465 -3.82 -0.27 3.36
CA LEU A 465 -4.45 0.83 4.07
C LEU A 465 -5.80 0.36 4.63
N MET A 466 -5.98 0.46 5.94
CA MET A 466 -7.23 0.17 6.62
C MET A 466 -8.08 1.44 6.56
N ILE A 467 -9.16 1.43 5.78
CA ILE A 467 -9.98 2.63 5.58
C ILE A 467 -10.99 2.73 6.72
N LEU A 468 -11.66 1.64 7.04
CA LEU A 468 -12.50 1.50 8.22
C LEU A 468 -11.68 0.99 9.40
N THR A 469 -12.33 0.74 10.53
CA THR A 469 -11.67 0.13 11.70
C THR A 469 -11.00 -1.19 11.29
N GLU A 470 -9.84 -1.46 11.89
CA GLU A 470 -9.11 -2.70 11.68
C GLU A 470 -9.98 -3.93 11.95
N SER A 471 -9.82 -4.95 11.11
CA SER A 471 -10.44 -6.25 11.29
C SER A 471 -9.57 -7.35 10.66
N VAL A 472 -9.77 -8.61 11.05
CA VAL A 472 -8.99 -9.72 10.45
C VAL A 472 -9.25 -9.90 8.94
N ARG A 473 -10.28 -9.23 8.40
CA ARG A 473 -10.53 -9.15 6.97
C ARG A 473 -9.37 -8.47 6.24
N ASP A 474 -8.68 -7.52 6.87
CA ASP A 474 -7.52 -6.84 6.29
C ASP A 474 -6.34 -7.78 6.13
N ALA A 475 -6.05 -8.54 7.19
CA ALA A 475 -5.07 -9.61 7.14
C ALA A 475 -5.47 -10.68 6.11
N ALA A 476 -6.75 -11.03 6.03
CA ALA A 476 -7.24 -12.03 5.06
C ALA A 476 -7.15 -11.55 3.62
N ASP A 477 -7.42 -10.26 3.33
CA ASP A 477 -7.19 -9.65 2.02
C ASP A 477 -5.74 -9.81 1.59
N LEU A 478 -4.79 -9.49 2.47
CA LEU A 478 -3.36 -9.64 2.21
C LEU A 478 -2.99 -11.11 2.00
N TRP A 479 -3.39 -11.98 2.93
CA TRP A 479 -3.02 -13.40 2.92
C TRP A 479 -3.54 -14.13 1.67
N LEU A 480 -4.78 -13.86 1.26
CA LEU A 480 -5.39 -14.44 0.06
C LEU A 480 -4.86 -13.84 -1.24
N SER A 481 -4.24 -12.65 -1.19
CA SER A 481 -3.61 -12.00 -2.35
C SER A 481 -2.22 -12.55 -2.64
N LEU A 482 -1.55 -13.18 -1.66
CA LEU A 482 -0.22 -13.75 -1.84
C LEU A 482 -0.25 -14.96 -2.77
N LYS A 483 0.72 -15.01 -3.69
CA LYS A 483 0.90 -16.15 -4.61
C LYS A 483 1.20 -17.44 -3.85
N TYR A 484 2.00 -17.36 -2.79
CA TYR A 484 2.27 -18.46 -1.87
C TYR A 484 2.05 -17.96 -0.44
N PRO A 485 0.87 -18.21 0.16
CA PRO A 485 0.63 -17.86 1.55
C PRO A 485 1.61 -18.60 2.48
N PRO A 486 2.10 -17.95 3.55
CA PRO A 486 3.13 -18.50 4.42
C PRO A 486 2.63 -19.77 5.11
N VAL A 487 3.53 -20.73 5.33
CA VAL A 487 3.24 -21.96 6.08
C VAL A 487 2.74 -21.62 7.49
N MET A 488 3.33 -20.62 8.11
CA MET A 488 3.00 -20.12 9.44
C MET A 488 2.67 -18.63 9.36
N PHE A 489 1.47 -18.25 9.79
CA PHE A 489 1.07 -16.86 9.96
C PHE A 489 0.94 -16.53 11.45
N ILE A 490 1.69 -15.53 11.90
CA ILE A 490 1.60 -15.01 13.28
C ILE A 490 0.84 -13.69 13.25
N CYS A 491 -0.20 -13.57 14.08
CA CYS A 491 -0.96 -12.33 14.26
C CYS A 491 -1.69 -12.33 15.61
N ASP A 492 -2.23 -11.20 16.04
CA ASP A 492 -2.86 -11.06 17.36
C ASP A 492 -4.16 -11.85 17.51
N THR A 493 -4.87 -12.05 16.40
CA THR A 493 -6.23 -12.62 16.38
C THR A 493 -6.35 -13.84 15.47
N PRO A 494 -5.54 -14.89 15.71
CA PRO A 494 -5.44 -16.05 14.83
C PRO A 494 -6.77 -16.81 14.71
N CYS A 495 -7.49 -16.94 15.83
CA CYS A 495 -8.77 -17.61 15.92
C CYS A 495 -9.85 -16.93 15.05
N THR A 496 -10.03 -15.61 15.22
CA THR A 496 -10.95 -14.81 14.41
C THR A 496 -10.55 -14.84 12.93
N PHE A 497 -9.25 -14.76 12.62
CA PHE A 497 -8.74 -14.82 11.25
C PHE A 497 -9.14 -16.12 10.57
N VAL A 498 -8.91 -17.27 11.20
CA VAL A 498 -9.26 -18.57 10.62
C VAL A 498 -10.76 -18.69 10.40
N GLN A 499 -11.59 -18.32 11.38
CA GLN A 499 -13.05 -18.34 11.20
C GLN A 499 -13.49 -17.50 10.01
N HIS A 500 -12.91 -16.30 9.88
CA HIS A 500 -13.22 -15.41 8.79
C HIS A 500 -12.85 -16.04 7.43
N VAL A 501 -11.67 -16.66 7.32
CA VAL A 501 -11.26 -17.35 6.10
C VAL A 501 -12.12 -18.59 5.81
N ASN A 502 -12.48 -19.37 6.85
CA ASN A 502 -13.39 -20.51 6.73
C ASN A 502 -14.72 -20.12 6.07
N LYS A 503 -15.28 -18.97 6.42
CA LYS A 503 -16.53 -18.49 5.83
C LYS A 503 -16.32 -17.81 4.48
N ARG A 504 -15.22 -17.09 4.31
CA ARG A 504 -14.96 -16.33 3.09
C ARG A 504 -14.53 -17.19 1.90
N LYS A 505 -13.74 -18.25 2.15
CA LYS A 505 -13.19 -19.16 1.13
C LYS A 505 -13.20 -20.61 1.66
N PRO A 506 -14.38 -21.24 1.86
CA PRO A 506 -14.49 -22.54 2.50
C PRO A 506 -13.68 -23.64 1.80
N ASP A 507 -13.71 -23.71 0.46
CA ASP A 507 -12.95 -24.72 -0.29
C ASP A 507 -11.43 -24.59 -0.12
N LEU A 508 -10.95 -23.35 0.03
CA LEU A 508 -9.54 -23.06 0.19
C LEU A 508 -9.11 -23.32 1.64
N ALA A 509 -9.91 -22.88 2.60
CA ALA A 509 -9.72 -23.16 4.02
C ALA A 509 -9.66 -24.67 4.29
N LYS A 510 -10.57 -25.44 3.68
CA LYS A 510 -10.59 -26.91 3.75
C LYS A 510 -9.28 -27.53 3.28
N LYS A 511 -8.68 -27.01 2.20
CA LYS A 511 -7.36 -27.49 1.72
C LYS A 511 -6.23 -27.12 2.68
N TYR A 512 -6.28 -25.93 3.27
CA TYR A 512 -5.17 -25.43 4.08
C TYR A 512 -5.14 -25.96 5.50
N TRP A 513 -6.29 -26.22 6.12
CA TRP A 513 -6.31 -26.74 7.48
C TRP A 513 -7.47 -27.69 7.78
N ASP A 514 -8.44 -27.88 6.89
CA ASP A 514 -9.57 -28.78 7.11
C ASP A 514 -10.21 -28.55 8.50
N ASP A 515 -10.45 -29.61 9.28
CA ASP A 515 -11.00 -29.51 10.64
C ASP A 515 -10.01 -29.00 11.70
N PHE A 516 -8.76 -28.69 11.34
CA PHE A 516 -7.74 -28.22 12.28
C PHE A 516 -7.85 -26.72 12.57
N ASP A 517 -8.66 -25.97 11.83
CA ASP A 517 -8.85 -24.52 12.04
C ASP A 517 -7.51 -23.78 12.19
N GLY A 518 -6.52 -24.06 11.32
CA GLY A 518 -5.19 -23.45 11.36
C GLY A 518 -4.33 -23.78 12.59
N CYS A 519 -4.78 -24.67 13.48
CA CYS A 519 -4.06 -25.09 14.68
C CYS A 519 -3.10 -26.26 14.40
N PHE A 520 -2.20 -26.51 15.35
CA PHE A 520 -1.26 -27.65 15.26
C PHE A 520 -1.95 -29.01 15.43
N GLU A 521 -3.02 -29.05 16.23
CA GLU A 521 -3.91 -30.20 16.38
C GLU A 521 -5.37 -29.78 16.23
N LYS A 522 -6.28 -30.75 16.08
CA LYS A 522 -7.72 -30.47 15.95
C LYS A 522 -8.25 -29.87 17.25
N PRO A 523 -8.79 -28.63 17.24
CA PRO A 523 -9.26 -27.99 18.46
C PRO A 523 -10.53 -28.66 18.98
N THR A 524 -10.60 -28.97 20.27
CA THR A 524 -11.76 -29.62 20.89
C THR A 524 -12.11 -28.95 22.22
N LEU A 525 -13.38 -28.97 22.61
CA LEU A 525 -13.82 -28.41 23.90
C LEU A 525 -13.57 -29.37 25.07
N ASP A 526 -13.35 -30.67 24.79
CA ASP A 526 -13.31 -31.72 25.80
C ASP A 526 -11.91 -31.97 26.39
N LYS A 527 -10.87 -31.34 25.84
CA LYS A 527 -9.50 -31.47 26.29
C LYS A 527 -8.70 -30.18 26.06
N ASP A 528 -7.65 -30.04 26.85
CA ASP A 528 -6.63 -29.00 26.68
C ASP A 528 -5.69 -29.34 25.51
N PRO A 529 -5.02 -28.32 24.93
CA PRO A 529 -4.09 -28.56 23.85
C PRO A 529 -2.80 -29.26 24.31
N ASN A 530 -2.25 -30.11 23.45
CA ASN A 530 -0.97 -30.78 23.62
C ASN A 530 0.19 -29.77 23.50
N SER A 531 1.08 -29.74 24.49
CA SER A 531 2.15 -28.75 24.62
C SER A 531 3.46 -29.08 23.87
N GLU A 532 3.51 -30.18 23.11
CA GLU A 532 4.74 -30.67 22.47
C GLU A 532 4.52 -31.19 21.04
N MET A 533 3.77 -30.45 20.23
CA MET A 533 3.51 -30.81 18.84
C MET A 533 4.78 -30.70 18.01
N ASP A 534 5.13 -31.78 17.30
CA ASP A 534 6.25 -31.80 16.35
C ASP A 534 5.80 -31.29 14.96
N VAL A 535 6.30 -30.11 14.57
CA VAL A 535 5.90 -29.41 13.35
C VAL A 535 7.14 -28.86 12.62
N PRO A 536 8.03 -29.70 12.09
CA PRO A 536 9.32 -29.28 11.52
C PRO A 536 9.19 -28.32 10.31
N ASN A 537 8.02 -28.32 9.65
CA ASN A 537 7.78 -27.50 8.47
C ASN A 537 7.69 -25.99 8.74
N ILE A 538 7.46 -25.57 10.00
CA ILE A 538 7.40 -24.14 10.36
C ILE A 538 8.78 -23.52 10.60
N VAL A 539 9.85 -24.33 10.65
CA VAL A 539 11.21 -23.86 10.89
C VAL A 539 11.63 -22.94 9.73
N PRO A 540 12.00 -21.68 10.00
CA PRO A 540 12.52 -20.74 8.99
C PRO A 540 13.74 -21.29 8.26
N ILE A 541 13.96 -20.82 7.03
CA ILE A 541 15.00 -21.37 6.14
C ILE A 541 16.41 -21.22 6.72
N GLU A 542 16.65 -20.16 7.49
CA GLU A 542 17.91 -19.84 8.15
C GLU A 542 18.28 -20.78 9.31
N PHE A 543 17.33 -21.57 9.81
CA PHE A 543 17.54 -22.52 10.90
C PHE A 543 17.50 -23.98 10.43
N ARG A 544 17.50 -24.22 9.11
CA ARG A 544 17.53 -25.56 8.54
C ARG A 544 18.96 -25.98 8.20
N ASP A 545 19.28 -27.24 8.48
CA ASP A 545 20.61 -27.82 8.19
C ASP A 545 20.91 -27.90 6.69
N VAL A 546 19.86 -28.05 5.86
CA VAL A 546 19.97 -28.16 4.41
C VAL A 546 19.16 -27.06 3.76
N ALA A 547 19.80 -26.33 2.84
CA ALA A 547 19.13 -25.34 2.02
C ALA A 547 18.06 -26.04 1.15
N PRO A 548 16.77 -25.71 1.32
CA PRO A 548 15.71 -26.38 0.57
C PRO A 548 15.75 -25.95 -0.90
N ILE A 549 15.65 -26.93 -1.78
CA ILE A 549 15.53 -26.74 -3.23
C ILE A 549 14.04 -26.47 -3.51
N PRO A 550 13.63 -25.28 -3.95
CA PRO A 550 12.24 -25.08 -4.27
C PRO A 550 11.81 -25.97 -5.43
N MET A 551 10.54 -26.35 -5.44
CA MET A 551 9.92 -26.94 -6.62
C MET A 551 8.84 -25.98 -7.12
N ASN A 552 8.65 -25.92 -8.43
CA ASN A 552 7.55 -25.16 -9.03
C ASN A 552 6.26 -26.00 -8.92
N PRO A 553 5.36 -25.69 -7.96
CA PRO A 553 4.18 -26.51 -7.76
C PRO A 553 3.16 -26.23 -8.87
N LYS A 554 2.45 -27.28 -9.31
CA LYS A 554 1.35 -27.13 -10.28
C LYS A 554 0.21 -26.24 -9.76
N ASN A 555 0.10 -26.09 -8.44
CA ASN A 555 -0.93 -25.30 -7.75
C ASN A 555 -0.27 -24.43 -6.67
N SER A 556 -0.65 -23.15 -6.59
CA SER A 556 -0.19 -22.18 -5.58
C SER A 556 -0.50 -22.57 -4.14
N ASN A 557 -1.43 -23.49 -3.90
CA ASN A 557 -1.74 -23.98 -2.56
C ASN A 557 -0.57 -24.77 -1.92
N VAL A 558 0.27 -25.41 -2.73
CA VAL A 558 1.45 -26.13 -2.23
C VAL A 558 2.59 -25.14 -2.04
N HIS A 559 3.17 -25.08 -0.84
CA HIS A 559 4.28 -24.18 -0.58
C HIS A 559 5.58 -24.68 -1.26
N PRO A 560 6.27 -23.88 -2.09
CA PRO A 560 7.41 -24.34 -2.89
C PRO A 560 8.60 -24.90 -2.11
N ILE A 561 8.75 -24.53 -0.83
CA ILE A 561 9.87 -24.94 0.03
C ILE A 561 9.58 -26.17 0.89
N THR A 562 8.33 -26.32 1.35
CA THR A 562 7.97 -27.40 2.29
C THR A 562 7.18 -28.51 1.61
N TYR A 563 6.69 -28.25 0.39
CA TYR A 563 5.83 -29.14 -0.40
C TYR A 563 4.55 -29.54 0.35
N LYS A 564 4.13 -28.73 1.32
CA LYS A 564 2.90 -28.95 2.09
C LYS A 564 1.83 -27.97 1.65
N GLU A 565 0.59 -28.45 1.67
CA GLU A 565 -0.60 -27.62 1.59
C GLU A 565 -1.01 -27.08 2.97
N ARG A 566 -0.75 -27.83 4.04
CA ARG A 566 -1.15 -27.42 5.38
C ARG A 566 -0.56 -26.06 5.79
N ARG A 567 -1.40 -25.19 6.36
CA ARG A 567 -1.05 -23.87 6.89
C ARG A 567 -1.44 -23.77 8.36
N TYR A 568 -0.69 -22.96 9.09
CA TYR A 568 -0.87 -22.74 10.52
C TYR A 568 -1.03 -21.25 10.79
N VAL A 569 -1.88 -20.92 11.76
CA VAL A 569 -2.10 -19.55 12.22
C VAL A 569 -2.02 -19.55 13.73
N ALA A 570 -1.12 -18.75 14.31
CA ALA A 570 -0.94 -18.68 15.76
C ALA A 570 -0.82 -17.26 16.28
N GLY A 571 -1.08 -17.12 17.57
CA GLY A 571 -0.91 -15.88 18.32
C GLY A 571 0.57 -15.58 18.57
N ASP A 572 0.88 -14.31 18.77
CA ASP A 572 2.17 -13.93 19.34
C ASP A 572 2.26 -14.29 20.84
N ARG A 573 3.45 -14.10 21.43
CA ARG A 573 3.70 -14.39 22.86
C ARG A 573 3.45 -13.20 23.79
N PHE A 574 3.17 -12.02 23.27
CA PHE A 574 3.01 -10.80 24.08
C PHE A 574 1.56 -10.66 24.53
N HIS A 575 0.61 -11.00 23.67
CA HIS A 575 -0.81 -10.93 23.97
C HIS A 575 -1.33 -12.08 24.85
N THR A 576 -0.53 -13.14 25.08
CA THR A 576 -0.90 -14.22 26.01
C THR A 576 -0.96 -13.78 27.47
N GLY A 577 -0.24 -12.72 27.87
CA GLY A 577 -0.21 -12.25 29.26
C GLY A 577 -1.46 -11.50 29.74
N THR A 578 -2.22 -10.89 28.82
CA THR A 578 -3.45 -10.14 29.13
C THR A 578 -4.72 -10.99 29.00
N ASN A 579 -4.59 -12.25 28.57
CA ASN A 579 -5.64 -13.22 28.28
C ASN A 579 -6.92 -12.63 27.62
N PRO A 580 -6.79 -11.95 26.46
CA PRO A 580 -7.93 -11.36 25.76
C PRO A 580 -8.86 -12.41 25.14
N HIS A 581 -8.45 -13.69 25.12
CA HIS A 581 -9.18 -14.77 24.49
C HIS A 581 -10.45 -15.15 25.25
N LYS A 582 -11.57 -15.19 24.54
CA LYS A 582 -12.91 -15.41 25.11
C LYS A 582 -13.45 -16.83 24.95
N SER A 583 -12.69 -17.72 24.30
CA SER A 583 -13.09 -19.11 24.04
C SER A 583 -11.93 -20.05 24.40
N PRO A 584 -12.20 -21.21 25.04
CA PRO A 584 -11.17 -22.24 25.27
C PRO A 584 -10.50 -22.71 23.98
N LEU A 585 -11.21 -22.65 22.86
CA LEU A 585 -10.68 -23.05 21.55
C LEU A 585 -9.57 -22.13 21.05
N CYS A 586 -9.45 -20.91 21.58
CA CYS A 586 -8.38 -19.99 21.23
C CYS A 586 -7.00 -20.49 21.67
N GLU A 587 -6.93 -21.31 22.73
CA GLU A 587 -5.65 -21.79 23.29
C GLU A 587 -4.86 -22.66 22.31
N TYR A 588 -5.55 -23.34 21.40
CA TYR A 588 -4.97 -24.16 20.34
C TYR A 588 -4.16 -23.37 19.30
N HIS A 589 -4.34 -22.04 19.26
CA HIS A 589 -3.55 -21.14 18.42
C HIS A 589 -2.28 -20.63 19.12
N ASN A 590 -1.88 -21.21 20.25
CA ASN A 590 -0.67 -20.78 20.94
C ASN A 590 0.58 -21.33 20.22
N VAL A 591 1.47 -20.43 19.79
CA VAL A 591 2.72 -20.80 19.09
C VAL A 591 3.62 -21.72 19.91
N ASN A 592 3.53 -21.69 21.24
CA ASN A 592 4.34 -22.52 22.14
C ASN A 592 3.89 -23.97 22.20
N LEU A 593 2.74 -24.32 21.61
CA LEU A 593 2.31 -25.73 21.51
C LEU A 593 3.18 -26.51 20.53
N ALA A 594 3.87 -25.85 19.61
CA ALA A 594 4.81 -26.48 18.69
C ALA A 594 6.24 -26.42 19.24
N GLN A 595 6.97 -27.54 19.23
CA GLN A 595 8.37 -27.61 19.67
C GLN A 595 9.26 -26.64 18.89
N GLN A 596 9.04 -26.53 17.57
CA GLN A 596 9.74 -25.62 16.68
C GLN A 596 9.29 -24.16 16.81
N GLY A 597 8.24 -23.88 17.59
CA GLY A 597 7.80 -22.52 17.89
C GLY A 597 8.92 -21.67 18.49
N ASN A 598 9.89 -22.28 19.18
CA ASN A 598 11.07 -21.60 19.73
C ASN A 598 11.98 -20.96 18.67
N THR A 599 11.91 -21.42 17.41
CA THR A 599 12.62 -20.80 16.29
C THR A 599 11.95 -19.51 15.80
N LEU A 600 10.71 -19.26 16.22
CA LEU A 600 9.90 -18.12 15.82
C LEU A 600 10.03 -17.00 16.84
N LYS A 601 10.67 -15.89 16.47
CA LYS A 601 10.80 -14.72 17.36
C LYS A 601 9.58 -13.81 17.21
N THR A 602 8.56 -14.03 18.02
CA THR A 602 7.30 -13.26 17.97
C THR A 602 7.48 -11.79 18.37
N SER A 603 8.49 -11.45 19.17
CA SER A 603 8.86 -10.05 19.50
C SER A 603 9.26 -9.22 18.29
N TYR A 604 9.55 -9.89 17.17
CA TYR A 604 9.88 -9.22 15.93
C TYR A 604 8.69 -8.43 15.37
N GLN A 605 7.46 -8.91 15.58
CA GLN A 605 6.24 -8.22 15.16
C GLN A 605 6.18 -6.81 15.76
N GLU A 606 6.20 -6.71 17.10
CA GLU A 606 6.17 -5.44 17.83
C GLU A 606 7.38 -4.55 17.50
N SER A 607 8.59 -5.14 17.44
CA SER A 607 9.81 -4.39 17.14
C SER A 607 9.75 -3.73 15.77
N MET A 608 9.25 -4.46 14.76
CA MET A 608 9.09 -3.94 13.41
C MET A 608 7.97 -2.88 13.34
N ASN A 609 6.86 -3.09 14.03
CA ASN A 609 5.79 -2.09 14.11
C ASN A 609 6.29 -0.80 14.79
N ASN A 610 7.04 -0.91 15.90
CA ASN A 610 7.65 0.24 16.58
C ASN A 610 8.65 0.98 15.67
N LYS A 611 9.51 0.25 14.95
CA LYS A 611 10.44 0.85 13.97
C LYS A 611 9.67 1.66 12.91
N LYS A 612 8.62 1.06 12.32
CA LYS A 612 7.78 1.73 11.32
C LYS A 612 7.06 2.95 11.89
N ASN A 613 6.49 2.83 13.08
CA ASN A 613 5.84 3.93 13.80
C ASN A 613 6.76 5.11 14.01
N LYS A 614 8.00 4.87 14.45
CA LYS A 614 8.98 5.93 14.72
C LYS A 614 9.29 6.76 13.47
N LEU A 615 9.39 6.13 12.31
CA LEU A 615 9.70 6.83 11.06
C LEU A 615 8.44 7.49 10.46
N ARG A 616 7.31 6.78 10.41
CA ARG A 616 6.13 7.20 9.66
C ARG A 616 5.25 8.21 10.40
N ASN A 617 5.10 8.07 11.72
CA ASN A 617 4.24 8.96 12.50
C ASN A 617 4.79 10.40 12.59
N ARG A 618 6.09 10.60 12.28
CA ARG A 618 6.70 11.92 12.18
C ARG A 618 6.14 12.75 11.02
N THR A 619 5.59 12.10 9.99
CA THR A 619 5.24 12.74 8.72
C THR A 619 3.79 12.55 8.30
N SER A 620 3.12 11.50 8.77
CA SER A 620 1.90 10.98 8.13
C SER A 620 0.59 11.57 8.67
N CYS A 621 0.53 11.94 9.95
CA CYS A 621 -0.73 12.19 10.65
C CYS A 621 -1.49 13.47 10.22
N THR A 622 -0.90 14.33 9.38
CA THR A 622 -1.52 15.57 8.88
C THR A 622 -1.76 15.57 7.37
N GLN A 623 -1.44 14.48 6.67
CA GLN A 623 -1.50 14.41 5.21
C GLN A 623 -2.90 14.02 4.70
N GLY A 624 -3.23 14.49 3.48
CA GLY A 624 -4.33 13.92 2.68
C GLY A 624 -4.01 12.50 2.22
N PHE A 625 -5.03 11.73 1.87
CA PHE A 625 -4.89 10.33 1.44
C PHE A 625 -3.89 10.15 0.29
N LEU A 626 -3.91 11.02 -0.73
CA LEU A 626 -3.00 10.93 -1.88
C LEU A 626 -1.53 10.88 -1.43
N HIS A 627 -1.13 11.83 -0.59
CA HIS A 627 0.25 11.91 -0.10
C HIS A 627 0.54 10.80 0.90
N HIS A 628 -0.41 10.45 1.77
CA HIS A 628 -0.23 9.43 2.80
C HIS A 628 -0.04 8.02 2.22
N PHE A 629 -0.89 7.63 1.27
CA PHE A 629 -0.78 6.33 0.60
C PHE A 629 0.52 6.26 -0.21
N TYR A 630 0.82 7.30 -0.98
CA TYR A 630 2.03 7.35 -1.79
C TYR A 630 3.31 7.39 -0.94
N TYR A 631 3.29 8.10 0.19
CA TYR A 631 4.35 8.10 1.19
C TYR A 631 4.61 6.67 1.72
N ASN A 632 3.55 5.97 2.16
CA ASN A 632 3.69 4.61 2.67
C ASN A 632 4.15 3.61 1.60
N TYR A 633 3.73 3.78 0.36
CA TYR A 633 4.25 3.05 -0.80
C TYR A 633 5.77 3.24 -0.96
N LEU A 634 6.26 4.48 -0.93
CA LEU A 634 7.69 4.77 -1.03
C LEU A 634 8.47 4.23 0.19
N MET A 635 7.95 4.42 1.41
CA MET A 635 8.61 3.95 2.63
C MET A 635 8.74 2.44 2.68
N ASN A 636 7.71 1.69 2.27
CA ASN A 636 7.80 0.23 2.13
C ASN A 636 8.93 -0.16 1.17
N PHE A 637 9.03 0.51 0.02
CA PHE A 637 10.09 0.23 -0.95
C PHE A 637 11.47 0.52 -0.36
N TYR A 638 11.66 1.68 0.27
CA TYR A 638 12.96 2.11 0.80
C TYR A 638 13.45 1.27 1.98
N GLU A 639 12.58 0.96 2.94
CA GLU A 639 12.93 0.10 4.06
C GLU A 639 13.35 -1.30 3.56
N ASN A 640 12.62 -1.83 2.57
CA ASN A 640 12.94 -3.11 1.98
C ASN A 640 14.25 -3.08 1.19
N GLU A 641 14.47 -2.04 0.38
CA GLU A 641 15.70 -1.85 -0.38
C GLU A 641 16.94 -1.86 0.52
N GLU A 642 16.91 -1.13 1.63
CA GLU A 642 18.02 -1.05 2.57
C GLU A 642 18.39 -2.45 3.09
N ILE A 643 17.37 -3.21 3.53
CA ILE A 643 17.52 -4.56 4.07
C ILE A 643 18.05 -5.51 2.99
N VAL A 644 17.47 -5.50 1.81
CA VAL A 644 17.83 -6.38 0.69
C VAL A 644 19.23 -6.06 0.17
N SER A 645 19.59 -4.79 0.09
CA SER A 645 20.94 -4.36 -0.32
C SER A 645 21.98 -4.81 0.70
N LYS A 646 21.66 -4.81 1.99
CA LYS A 646 22.52 -5.36 3.03
C LYS A 646 22.65 -6.89 2.92
N GLN A 647 21.54 -7.60 2.69
CA GLN A 647 21.55 -9.05 2.46
C GLN A 647 22.44 -9.42 1.27
N ARG A 648 22.30 -8.70 0.15
CA ARG A 648 23.11 -8.88 -1.07
C ARG A 648 24.59 -8.69 -0.78
N ARG A 649 24.97 -7.53 -0.22
CA ARG A 649 26.38 -7.20 0.08
C ARG A 649 27.02 -8.22 1.00
N ASN A 650 26.29 -8.69 2.02
CA ASN A 650 26.81 -9.72 2.92
C ASN A 650 27.14 -11.02 2.16
N LEU A 651 26.27 -11.44 1.24
CA LEU A 651 26.50 -12.64 0.45
C LEU A 651 27.60 -12.45 -0.59
N GLU A 652 27.66 -11.30 -1.26
CA GLU A 652 28.72 -10.94 -2.22
C GLU A 652 30.10 -10.93 -1.54
N ASN A 653 30.20 -10.40 -0.32
CA ASN A 653 31.42 -10.44 0.47
C ASN A 653 31.87 -11.88 0.77
N MET A 654 30.94 -12.79 1.08
CA MET A 654 31.24 -14.19 1.36
C MET A 654 31.76 -14.95 0.12
N VAL A 655 31.39 -14.54 -1.10
CA VAL A 655 31.75 -15.24 -2.34
C VAL A 655 32.83 -14.54 -3.17
N SER A 656 33.26 -13.35 -2.76
CA SER A 656 34.20 -12.48 -3.48
C SER A 656 35.47 -13.16 -4.03
N ASN A 657 36.02 -14.15 -3.33
CA ASN A 657 37.25 -14.86 -3.71
C ASN A 657 37.01 -16.21 -4.42
N THR A 658 35.76 -16.52 -4.76
CA THR A 658 35.38 -17.86 -5.28
C THR A 658 35.12 -17.87 -6.78
N GLY A 659 35.17 -16.71 -7.45
CA GLY A 659 34.75 -16.56 -8.86
C GLY A 659 33.23 -16.59 -9.07
N LYS A 660 32.46 -16.87 -8.02
CA LYS A 660 31.00 -17.00 -8.07
C LYS A 660 30.29 -15.65 -7.97
N ILE A 661 29.09 -15.57 -8.53
CA ILE A 661 28.25 -14.37 -8.54
C ILE A 661 26.94 -14.58 -7.76
N VAL A 662 26.39 -13.48 -7.22
CA VAL A 662 25.09 -13.47 -6.53
C VAL A 662 23.98 -13.04 -7.49
N LYS A 663 23.04 -13.95 -7.75
CA LYS A 663 21.86 -13.68 -8.60
C LYS A 663 20.55 -14.00 -7.88
N ARG A 664 19.42 -13.60 -8.48
CA ARG A 664 18.07 -13.94 -8.00
C ARG A 664 17.59 -15.22 -8.69
N ASP A 665 16.97 -16.14 -7.96
CA ASP A 665 16.27 -17.30 -8.54
C ASP A 665 14.84 -16.94 -8.98
N GLU A 666 14.06 -17.93 -9.45
CA GLU A 666 12.68 -17.73 -9.93
C GLU A 666 11.72 -17.25 -8.81
N TYR A 667 12.06 -17.48 -7.54
CA TYR A 667 11.31 -17.02 -6.36
C TYR A 667 11.85 -15.72 -5.79
N SER A 668 12.74 -15.03 -6.52
CA SER A 668 13.42 -13.82 -6.10
C SER A 668 14.35 -14.01 -4.88
N ARG A 669 14.83 -15.21 -4.57
CA ARG A 669 15.83 -15.43 -3.52
C ARG A 669 17.24 -15.24 -4.08
N PHE A 670 18.18 -14.81 -3.25
CA PHE A 670 19.59 -14.78 -3.60
C PHE A 670 20.16 -16.20 -3.63
N VAL A 671 20.82 -16.51 -4.74
CA VAL A 671 21.54 -17.77 -4.96
C VAL A 671 22.93 -17.46 -5.50
N VAL A 672 23.88 -18.31 -5.12
CA VAL A 672 25.25 -18.24 -5.62
C VAL A 672 25.34 -19.09 -6.88
N ALA A 673 25.81 -18.51 -7.97
CA ALA A 673 26.02 -19.18 -9.24
C ALA A 673 27.51 -19.14 -9.64
N GLU A 674 27.93 -20.14 -10.41
CA GLU A 674 29.25 -20.17 -11.04
C GLU A 674 29.41 -19.07 -12.08
#